data_AF-A0A559K8A1-F1
#
_entry.id   AF-A0A559K8A1-F1
#
_cell.length_a   1.000
_cell.length_b   1.000
_cell.length_c   1.000
_cell.angle_alpha   90.00
_cell.angle_beta   90.00
_cell.angle_gamma   90.00
#
_symmetry.space_group_name_H-M   'P 1'
#
loop_
_entity.id
_entity.type
_entity.pdbx_description
1 polymer ?
#
loop_
_entity_poly.entity_id
_entity_poly.type
_entity_poly.pdbx_seq_one_letter_code
_entity_poly.pdbx_strand_id
1 'polypeptide(L)'
;MLWGGIAIQYVIPDTSVLIQDPNLVDELVTKGFSLVVTGVVLEELDGLKKRITVEGVAARDVRRKIEAYKRDTANSSSVLILNEYEKTPYLNMGKNDDKIIAHALYIRKQGKNAILFSADGIQRLKALSESFEIKVVSDKFELYDLKDESPRLVRTNDSITTEDPELELAAHILKEQKPKESDPFWLRDAFETPADYQIRIENLMVEAGTVSLDESYPQEDGLLFFRTQWDSRIPIYSPLTETVIVRTRVPDWTAFVEKAKEGQLQLECGFKVIDGAIFIDSDRIQVTIGEKKRLVSSLDLSRLPYENDESYLDRIRKIGKLPVGTVFLFKEQYDIEKGLFPLELSAPTWLKSFLPDPPYHLVNISKEKAYALYTQGLEQTCYAHFEIAKTSGGELCAVVDLLYVKFQRSKYTIVPKHIKAQATEFPDGEYGFLTSRLRHRPEMHIQEIRRFSPQLFLIRRSNKWGLMDQQANVLLEPSIRMETVSEDAFPNYEAACYLGDGFILAHAGKRRDINILSKDGLSLYPVKELLIDNLKIPMGRDGTSVCFVSPNIGEAHIYYTFSNINFALGQVIDSQEFERFGLMKAESIGYGHALLEDGALRSNTITIVPVTKLGSCFLIGKIHSSIELPEVIKPTADFGNKMLILSWGWPNDVHEVCICVRHDRFVDSPQDLQARCYTVNRNNDSVSGHHQIHSSSAEHIYYVTFYSVGHYDDKLLFSSGLQLQLTEKEFSVTDIHYFIRLKIGFWKGKKQAFLTLTGPDTIKEMPELILVKKNGNVPFNRNDGIAIMRIKDIQFGLMGRLDLELPGDVLEEHSYAKLFYAESTQHPSLRLIPEDHKQLKLW
;
A
#
# COMPACT_ATOMS: atom_id res chain seq x y z
N MET A 1 -19.33 24.64 -36.92
CA MET A 1 -18.87 24.26 -35.57
C MET A 1 -19.01 25.47 -34.68
N LEU A 2 -20.04 25.52 -33.84
CA LEU A 2 -20.17 26.54 -32.78
C LEU A 2 -19.67 25.87 -31.50
N TRP A 3 -18.49 26.27 -31.02
CA TRP A 3 -17.96 25.79 -29.75
C TRP A 3 -18.74 26.46 -28.61
N GLY A 4 -19.40 25.66 -27.76
CA GLY A 4 -19.99 26.15 -26.52
C GLY A 4 -18.87 26.68 -25.61
N GLY A 5 -18.81 28.00 -25.42
CA GLY A 5 -17.81 28.63 -24.57
C GLY A 5 -18.00 28.18 -23.12
N ILE A 6 -16.95 27.63 -22.51
CA ILE A 6 -16.91 27.35 -21.08
C ILE A 6 -17.02 28.69 -20.34
N ALA A 7 -17.94 28.80 -19.39
CA ALA A 7 -18.08 30.00 -18.58
C ALA A 7 -16.79 30.21 -17.78
N ILE A 8 -16.12 31.34 -18.02
CA ILE A 8 -14.88 31.69 -17.33
C ILE A 8 -15.21 31.96 -15.86
N GLN A 9 -14.51 31.27 -14.96
CA GLN A 9 -14.61 31.46 -13.52
C GLN A 9 -13.54 32.46 -13.05
N TYR A 10 -13.96 33.42 -12.23
CA TYR A 10 -13.11 34.50 -11.72
C TYR A 10 -12.73 34.21 -10.28
N VAL A 11 -11.45 33.95 -10.01
CA VAL A 11 -10.95 33.61 -8.68
C VAL A 11 -10.31 34.85 -8.04
N ILE A 12 -10.81 35.25 -6.87
CA ILE A 12 -10.34 36.38 -6.08
C ILE A 12 -9.61 35.83 -4.85
N PRO A 13 -8.29 35.59 -4.90
CA PRO A 13 -7.55 35.13 -3.72
C PRO A 13 -7.26 36.27 -2.75
N ASP A 14 -7.24 35.97 -1.46
CA ASP A 14 -6.68 36.86 -0.45
C ASP A 14 -5.13 36.82 -0.47
N THR A 15 -4.50 37.74 0.26
CA THR A 15 -3.03 37.80 0.36
C THR A 15 -2.45 36.57 1.04
N SER A 16 -3.12 36.03 2.05
CA SER A 16 -2.62 34.90 2.84
C SER A 16 -2.45 33.64 1.99
N VAL A 17 -3.41 33.36 1.12
CA VAL A 17 -3.42 32.23 0.19
C VAL A 17 -2.29 32.35 -0.83
N LEU A 18 -2.08 33.54 -1.40
CA LEU A 18 -0.98 33.77 -2.35
C LEU A 18 0.40 33.64 -1.70
N ILE A 19 0.55 34.06 -0.44
CA ILE A 19 1.81 33.94 0.30
C ILE A 19 2.09 32.48 0.69
N GLN A 20 1.06 31.72 1.06
CA GLN A 20 1.19 30.30 1.41
C GLN A 20 1.56 29.44 0.19
N ASP A 21 1.04 29.75 -1.01
CA ASP A 21 1.40 29.07 -2.26
C ASP A 21 1.68 30.05 -3.41
N PRO A 22 2.93 30.51 -3.58
CA PRO A 22 3.32 31.37 -4.69
C PRO A 22 3.11 30.76 -6.08
N ASN A 23 2.95 29.43 -6.20
CA ASN A 23 2.68 28.77 -7.48
C ASN A 23 1.21 28.79 -7.87
N LEU A 24 0.32 29.20 -6.95
CA LEU A 24 -1.11 29.27 -7.21
C LEU A 24 -1.43 30.20 -8.40
N VAL A 25 -0.66 31.27 -8.60
CA VAL A 25 -0.83 32.18 -9.76
C VAL A 25 -0.70 31.41 -11.08
N ASP A 26 0.39 30.66 -11.24
CA ASP A 26 0.63 29.87 -12.46
C ASP A 26 -0.37 28.73 -12.60
N GLU A 27 -0.73 28.09 -11.48
CA GLU A 27 -1.64 26.97 -11.42
C GLU A 27 -3.06 27.36 -11.85
N LEU A 28 -3.59 28.49 -11.36
CA LEU A 28 -4.91 29.00 -11.73
C LEU A 28 -4.97 29.39 -13.21
N VAL A 29 -3.97 30.11 -13.70
CA VAL A 29 -3.92 30.52 -15.12
C VAL A 29 -3.80 29.31 -16.04
N THR A 30 -2.92 28.36 -15.72
CA THR A 30 -2.74 27.11 -16.51
C THR A 30 -4.00 26.27 -16.51
N LYS A 31 -4.75 26.26 -15.40
CA LYS A 31 -6.05 25.61 -15.30
C LYS A 31 -7.19 26.44 -15.88
N GLY A 32 -6.93 27.55 -16.57
CA GLY A 32 -7.96 28.30 -17.30
C GLY A 32 -8.93 29.09 -16.43
N PHE A 33 -8.55 29.40 -15.19
CA PHE A 33 -9.26 30.40 -14.39
C PHE A 33 -8.80 31.81 -14.77
N SER A 34 -9.69 32.79 -14.61
CA SER A 34 -9.30 34.20 -14.60
C SER A 34 -8.97 34.63 -13.17
N LEU A 35 -7.69 34.82 -12.88
CA LEU A 35 -7.22 35.33 -11.60
C LEU A 35 -7.53 36.82 -11.49
N VAL A 36 -8.25 37.23 -10.45
CA VAL A 36 -8.56 38.63 -10.14
C VAL A 36 -7.78 39.06 -8.91
N VAL A 37 -6.74 39.85 -9.10
CA VAL A 37 -5.93 40.41 -8.01
C VAL A 37 -6.48 41.78 -7.67
N THR A 38 -7.01 41.94 -6.46
CA THR A 38 -7.56 43.22 -5.99
C THR A 38 -6.43 44.23 -5.73
N GLY A 39 -6.72 45.53 -5.87
CA GLY A 39 -5.77 46.58 -5.52
C GLY A 39 -5.25 46.46 -4.07
N VAL A 40 -6.12 46.04 -3.14
CA VAL A 40 -5.78 45.81 -1.73
C VAL A 40 -4.73 44.71 -1.57
N VAL A 41 -4.91 43.58 -2.25
CA VAL A 41 -3.94 42.47 -2.22
C VAL A 41 -2.59 42.92 -2.82
N LEU A 42 -2.59 43.72 -3.89
CA LEU A 42 -1.35 44.27 -4.44
C LEU A 42 -0.61 45.20 -3.47
N GLU A 43 -1.34 46.07 -2.75
CA GLU A 43 -0.78 46.95 -1.73
C GLU A 43 -0.14 46.16 -0.58
N GLU A 44 -0.82 45.10 -0.11
CA GLU A 44 -0.32 44.22 0.93
C GLU A 44 0.94 43.46 0.47
N LEU A 45 0.94 42.89 -0.74
CA LEU A 45 2.12 42.24 -1.32
C LEU A 45 3.29 43.22 -1.49
N ASP A 46 3.02 44.46 -1.88
CA ASP A 46 4.04 45.52 -2.02
C ASP A 46 4.60 45.99 -0.67
N GLY A 47 3.82 45.87 0.41
CA GLY A 47 4.29 46.03 1.78
C GLY A 47 5.15 44.85 2.26
N LEU A 48 4.69 43.63 2.03
CA LEU A 48 5.35 42.38 2.46
C LEU A 48 6.70 42.16 1.75
N LYS A 49 6.80 42.44 0.43
CA LYS A 49 8.02 42.21 -0.34
C LYS A 49 9.25 42.99 0.14
N LYS A 50 9.05 44.03 0.95
CA LYS A 50 10.12 44.83 1.57
C LYS A 50 10.77 44.10 2.76
N ARG A 51 10.11 43.09 3.32
CA ARG A 51 10.59 42.33 4.48
C ARG A 51 11.64 41.28 4.08
N ILE A 52 12.62 41.04 4.92
CA ILE A 52 13.63 39.97 4.74
C ILE A 52 13.15 38.72 5.50
N THR A 53 11.93 38.28 5.20
CA THR A 53 11.30 37.10 5.81
C THR A 53 10.84 36.13 4.72
N VAL A 54 10.42 34.93 5.11
CA VAL A 54 9.87 33.92 4.17
C VAL A 54 8.67 34.49 3.42
N GLU A 55 7.78 35.20 4.11
CA GLU A 55 6.63 35.89 3.51
C GLU A 55 7.07 36.99 2.55
N GLY A 56 8.17 37.69 2.86
CA GLY A 56 8.74 38.70 1.97
C GLY A 56 9.30 38.11 0.68
N VAL A 57 9.90 36.91 0.74
CA VAL A 57 10.35 36.17 -0.46
C VAL A 57 9.15 35.70 -1.28
N ALA A 58 8.15 35.08 -0.64
CA ALA A 58 6.91 34.65 -1.27
C ALA A 58 6.19 35.82 -1.96
N ALA A 59 6.06 36.97 -1.28
CA ALA A 59 5.45 38.18 -1.84
C ALA A 59 6.17 38.69 -3.10
N ARG A 60 7.52 38.63 -3.14
CA ARG A 60 8.30 39.00 -4.35
C ARG A 60 8.00 38.05 -5.51
N ASP A 61 7.92 36.75 -5.22
CA ASP A 61 7.66 35.74 -6.23
C ASP A 61 6.26 35.89 -6.84
N VAL A 62 5.23 35.98 -5.98
CA VAL A 62 3.84 36.27 -6.38
C VAL A 62 3.78 37.53 -7.25
N ARG A 63 4.42 38.62 -6.83
CA ARG A 63 4.41 39.89 -7.57
C ARG A 63 5.09 39.76 -8.94
N ARG A 64 6.20 39.03 -9.04
CA ARG A 64 6.90 38.77 -10.31
C ARG A 64 6.01 37.98 -11.27
N LYS A 65 5.30 36.96 -10.79
CA LYS A 65 4.39 36.15 -11.61
C LYS A 65 3.19 36.96 -12.13
N ILE A 66 2.56 37.75 -11.27
CA ILE A 66 1.48 38.66 -11.67
C ILE A 66 1.96 39.64 -12.76
N GLU A 67 3.14 40.25 -12.59
CA GLU A 67 3.70 41.17 -13.59
C GLU A 67 4.12 40.45 -14.89
N ALA A 68 4.58 39.21 -14.81
CA ALA A 68 4.93 38.41 -15.98
C ALA A 68 3.69 38.12 -16.84
N TYR A 69 2.61 37.64 -16.24
CA TYR A 69 1.35 37.39 -16.96
C TYR A 69 0.71 38.67 -17.50
N LYS A 70 0.87 39.80 -16.82
CA LYS A 70 0.40 41.10 -17.32
C LYS A 70 1.16 41.57 -18.57
N ARG A 71 2.44 41.25 -18.69
CA ARG A 71 3.27 41.59 -19.87
C ARG A 71 3.06 40.63 -21.03
N ASP A 72 2.68 39.40 -20.75
CA ASP A 72 2.37 38.40 -21.77
C ASP A 72 1.04 38.72 -22.44
N THR A 73 1.08 39.26 -23.66
CA THR A 73 -0.11 39.64 -24.41
C THR A 73 -1.06 38.47 -24.67
N ALA A 74 -0.54 37.24 -24.78
CA ALA A 74 -1.35 36.04 -25.00
C ALA A 74 -2.17 35.66 -23.76
N ASN A 75 -1.66 35.94 -22.55
CA ASN A 75 -2.27 35.56 -21.28
C ASN A 75 -2.78 36.76 -20.45
N SER A 76 -2.69 37.97 -21.00
CA SER A 76 -3.06 39.22 -20.30
C SER A 76 -4.52 39.25 -19.84
N SER A 77 -5.42 38.49 -20.47
CA SER A 77 -6.82 38.34 -20.06
C SER A 77 -7.03 37.35 -18.90
N SER A 78 -6.04 36.52 -18.58
CA SER A 78 -6.10 35.52 -17.51
C SER A 78 -5.76 36.08 -16.13
N VAL A 79 -5.12 37.26 -16.06
CA VAL A 79 -4.82 37.96 -14.80
C VAL A 79 -5.35 39.39 -14.86
N LEU A 80 -6.36 39.69 -14.05
CA LEU A 80 -7.02 40.98 -13.97
C LEU A 80 -6.64 41.69 -12.68
N ILE A 81 -6.26 42.96 -12.78
CA ILE A 81 -6.07 43.84 -11.62
C ILE A 81 -7.33 44.68 -11.48
N LEU A 82 -8.02 44.55 -10.35
CA LEU A 82 -9.31 45.21 -10.11
C LEU A 82 -9.20 46.23 -8.97
N ASN A 83 -9.63 47.46 -9.25
CA ASN A 83 -9.67 48.54 -8.25
C ASN A 83 -11.11 48.95 -7.91
N GLU A 84 -12.09 48.55 -8.71
CA GLU A 84 -13.51 48.75 -8.50
C GLU A 84 -14.09 47.71 -7.54
N TYR A 85 -14.96 48.17 -6.63
CA TYR A 85 -15.63 47.33 -5.65
C TYR A 85 -17.06 47.84 -5.39
N GLU A 86 -17.93 46.96 -4.90
CA GLU A 86 -19.32 47.30 -4.56
C GLU A 86 -19.43 47.67 -3.08
N LYS A 87 -19.91 48.88 -2.77
CA LYS A 87 -20.11 49.31 -1.38
C LYS A 87 -21.42 48.77 -0.85
N THR A 88 -21.38 48.13 0.32
CA THR A 88 -22.58 47.68 1.04
C THR A 88 -22.52 48.18 2.48
N PRO A 89 -23.68 48.43 3.13
CA PRO A 89 -23.71 48.90 4.52
C PRO A 89 -23.17 47.87 5.53
N TYR A 90 -23.05 46.61 5.11
CA TYR A 90 -22.59 45.50 5.95
C TYR A 90 -21.06 45.30 5.93
N LEU A 91 -20.35 45.92 4.98
CA LEU A 91 -18.90 45.80 4.85
C LEU A 91 -18.21 47.08 5.37
N ASN A 92 -17.28 46.91 6.30
CA ASN A 92 -16.46 48.02 6.80
C ASN A 92 -15.30 48.26 5.82
N MET A 93 -15.47 49.23 4.93
CA MET A 93 -14.47 49.59 3.91
C MET A 93 -13.12 50.10 4.48
N GLY A 94 -12.99 50.25 5.80
CA GLY A 94 -11.71 50.48 6.46
C GLY A 94 -10.87 49.21 6.67
N LYS A 95 -11.48 48.02 6.60
CA LYS A 95 -10.82 46.72 6.74
C LYS A 95 -10.49 46.13 5.37
N ASN A 96 -9.31 45.56 5.22
CA ASN A 96 -8.86 44.98 3.95
C ASN A 96 -9.67 43.74 3.55
N ASP A 97 -10.03 42.88 4.52
CA ASP A 97 -10.86 41.70 4.26
C ASP A 97 -12.20 42.06 3.63
N ASP A 98 -12.85 43.10 4.17
CA ASP A 98 -14.14 43.58 3.72
C ASP A 98 -14.04 44.23 2.32
N LYS A 99 -12.93 44.89 2.00
CA LYS A 99 -12.65 45.39 0.63
C LYS A 99 -12.51 44.24 -0.36
N ILE A 100 -11.82 43.15 0.00
CA ILE A 100 -11.66 41.97 -0.89
C ILE A 100 -13.04 41.35 -1.18
N ILE A 101 -13.92 41.23 -0.18
CA ILE A 101 -15.31 40.78 -0.37
C ILE A 101 -16.07 41.74 -1.30
N ALA A 102 -15.91 43.06 -1.10
CA ALA A 102 -16.53 44.08 -1.96
C ALA A 102 -16.08 43.99 -3.43
N HIS A 103 -14.84 43.58 -3.69
CA HIS A 103 -14.35 43.30 -5.05
C HIS A 103 -15.01 42.05 -5.66
N ALA A 104 -15.16 40.97 -4.87
CA ALA A 104 -15.87 39.77 -5.32
C ALA A 104 -17.34 40.08 -5.65
N LEU A 105 -18.01 40.92 -4.85
CA LEU A 105 -19.37 41.41 -5.10
C LEU A 105 -19.47 42.19 -6.40
N TYR A 106 -18.49 43.06 -6.66
CA TYR A 106 -18.44 43.81 -7.91
C TYR A 106 -18.39 42.87 -9.12
N ILE A 107 -17.50 41.85 -9.10
CA ILE A 107 -17.42 40.85 -10.18
C ILE A 107 -18.76 40.10 -10.33
N ARG A 108 -19.39 39.70 -9.22
CA ARG A 108 -20.69 39.03 -9.22
C ARG A 108 -21.79 39.89 -9.84
N LYS A 109 -21.85 41.19 -9.49
CA LYS A 109 -22.82 42.17 -10.02
C LYS A 109 -22.66 42.41 -11.53
N GLN A 110 -21.48 42.14 -12.09
CA GLN A 110 -21.26 42.12 -13.55
C GLN A 110 -21.77 40.84 -14.23
N GLY A 111 -22.52 39.98 -13.52
CA GLY A 111 -23.04 38.71 -14.03
C GLY A 111 -21.96 37.63 -14.18
N LYS A 112 -20.80 37.79 -13.55
CA LYS A 112 -19.67 36.83 -13.62
C LYS A 112 -19.70 35.87 -12.43
N ASN A 113 -19.14 34.68 -12.63
CA ASN A 113 -18.96 33.69 -11.56
C ASN A 113 -17.75 34.05 -10.71
N ALA A 114 -17.98 34.82 -9.64
CA ALA A 114 -16.97 35.20 -8.65
C ALA A 114 -16.76 34.08 -7.61
N ILE A 115 -15.50 33.71 -7.40
CA ILE A 115 -15.09 32.75 -6.36
C ILE A 115 -14.07 33.43 -5.46
N LEU A 116 -14.42 33.64 -4.19
CA LEU A 116 -13.50 34.15 -3.17
C LEU A 116 -12.67 32.98 -2.62
N PHE A 117 -11.34 33.05 -2.74
CA PHE A 117 -10.42 32.06 -2.19
C PHE A 117 -9.66 32.65 -0.99
N SER A 118 -10.03 32.22 0.21
CA SER A 118 -9.44 32.72 1.45
C SER A 118 -9.14 31.60 2.44
N ALA A 119 -8.01 31.68 3.12
CA ALA A 119 -7.66 30.79 4.22
C ALA A 119 -8.26 31.25 5.56
N ASP A 120 -8.74 32.50 5.66
CA ASP A 120 -9.37 33.06 6.86
C ASP A 120 -10.86 32.65 6.98
N GLY A 121 -11.17 31.90 8.03
CA GLY A 121 -12.54 31.45 8.33
C GLY A 121 -13.52 32.61 8.55
N ILE A 122 -13.10 33.71 9.17
CA ILE A 122 -13.96 34.87 9.44
C ILE A 122 -14.29 35.58 8.13
N GLN A 123 -13.30 35.78 7.26
CA GLN A 123 -13.54 36.38 5.94
C GLN A 123 -14.48 35.53 5.10
N ARG A 124 -14.30 34.20 5.11
CA ARG A 124 -15.20 33.26 4.43
C ARG A 124 -16.63 33.33 4.96
N LEU A 125 -16.81 33.30 6.29
CA LEU A 125 -18.12 33.39 6.92
C LEU A 125 -18.83 34.70 6.60
N LYS A 126 -18.11 35.83 6.60
CA LYS A 126 -18.66 37.12 6.17
C LYS A 126 -19.10 37.11 4.71
N ALA A 127 -18.32 36.51 3.83
CA ALA A 127 -18.66 36.42 2.40
C ALA A 127 -19.86 35.48 2.13
N LEU A 128 -20.05 34.47 2.99
CA LEU A 128 -21.18 33.53 2.94
C LEU A 128 -22.47 34.06 3.58
N SER A 129 -22.46 35.22 4.24
CA SER A 129 -23.70 35.79 4.77
C SER A 129 -24.72 35.95 3.64
N GLU A 130 -25.99 35.61 3.91
CA GLU A 130 -27.07 35.35 2.92
C GLU A 130 -27.31 36.46 1.87
N SER A 131 -26.72 37.63 2.02
CA SER A 131 -26.88 38.80 1.17
C SER A 131 -25.88 38.93 0.00
N PHE A 132 -24.88 38.05 -0.13
CA PHE A 132 -23.75 38.29 -1.05
C PHE A 132 -23.64 37.36 -2.27
N GLU A 133 -24.26 36.18 -2.28
CA GLU A 133 -24.22 35.22 -3.41
C GLU A 133 -22.81 34.98 -4.02
N ILE A 134 -21.75 35.02 -3.20
CA ILE A 134 -20.38 34.72 -3.63
C ILE A 134 -20.08 33.26 -3.32
N LYS A 135 -19.49 32.53 -4.27
CA LYS A 135 -18.91 31.21 -3.97
C LYS A 135 -17.62 31.40 -3.18
N VAL A 136 -17.44 30.64 -2.11
CA VAL A 136 -16.29 30.76 -1.23
C VAL A 136 -15.61 29.40 -1.10
N VAL A 137 -14.28 29.39 -1.21
CA VAL A 137 -13.45 28.18 -1.08
C VAL A 137 -12.32 28.40 -0.09
N SER A 138 -11.95 27.34 0.60
CA SER A 138 -10.90 27.34 1.63
C SER A 138 -9.60 26.67 1.18
N ASP A 139 -9.69 25.84 0.14
CA ASP A 139 -8.58 25.07 -0.40
C ASP A 139 -8.66 24.99 -1.93
N LYS A 140 -7.51 24.81 -2.59
CA LYS A 140 -7.43 24.80 -4.05
C LYS A 140 -8.02 23.56 -4.72
N PHE A 141 -8.20 22.45 -4.00
CA PHE A 141 -8.92 21.29 -4.54
C PHE A 141 -10.41 21.60 -4.73
N GLU A 142 -11.02 22.35 -3.81
CA GLU A 142 -12.41 22.83 -3.96
C GLU A 142 -12.58 23.70 -5.21
N LEU A 143 -11.56 24.51 -5.56
CA LEU A 143 -11.57 25.28 -6.81
C LEU A 143 -11.63 24.39 -8.05
N TYR A 144 -10.93 23.26 -8.03
CA TYR A 144 -10.85 22.37 -9.19
C TYR A 144 -12.15 21.61 -9.39
N ASP A 145 -12.78 21.19 -8.29
CA ASP A 145 -14.09 20.54 -8.32
C ASP A 145 -15.16 21.48 -8.89
N LEU A 146 -15.14 22.77 -8.50
CA LEU A 146 -16.06 23.79 -9.03
C LEU A 146 -15.93 24.03 -10.54
N LYS A 147 -14.76 23.74 -11.13
CA LYS A 147 -14.56 23.90 -12.57
C LYS A 147 -15.30 22.81 -13.35
N ASP A 148 -15.29 21.59 -12.84
CA ASP A 148 -15.90 20.43 -13.47
C ASP A 148 -17.43 20.41 -13.32
N GLU A 149 -17.97 21.10 -12.31
CA GLU A 149 -19.43 21.28 -12.11
C GLU A 149 -20.10 22.29 -13.05
N SER A 150 -19.34 22.98 -13.92
CA SER A 150 -19.93 23.97 -14.82
C SER A 150 -20.88 23.31 -15.82
N PRO A 151 -22.20 23.57 -15.78
CA PRO A 151 -23.15 22.91 -16.68
C PRO A 151 -22.82 23.26 -18.13
N ARG A 152 -22.70 22.23 -18.98
CA ARG A 152 -22.62 22.41 -20.43
C ARG A 152 -23.93 23.03 -20.92
N LEU A 153 -23.91 24.32 -21.24
CA LEU A 153 -25.03 25.04 -21.83
C LEU A 153 -25.43 24.41 -23.17
N VAL A 154 -26.51 23.63 -23.16
CA VAL A 154 -27.23 23.22 -24.38
C VAL A 154 -28.27 24.30 -24.64
N ARG A 155 -28.07 25.09 -25.70
CA ARG A 155 -29.08 26.05 -26.17
C ARG A 155 -30.10 25.33 -27.05
N THR A 156 -31.37 25.36 -26.66
CA THR A 156 -32.50 25.22 -27.58
C THR A 156 -32.96 26.60 -28.01
N ASN A 157 -33.11 26.80 -29.33
CA ASN A 157 -33.72 27.99 -29.90
C ASN A 157 -35.20 27.99 -29.52
N ASP A 158 -35.64 28.99 -28.77
CA ASP A 158 -36.82 29.80 -29.08
C ASP A 158 -36.90 31.02 -28.15
N SER A 159 -37.61 32.03 -28.64
CA SER A 159 -37.59 33.48 -28.37
C SER A 159 -37.52 33.99 -26.92
N ILE A 160 -36.80 35.13 -26.79
CA ILE A 160 -36.80 36.06 -25.66
C ILE A 160 -37.94 37.08 -25.84
N THR A 161 -38.80 37.21 -24.84
CA THR A 161 -39.53 38.45 -24.54
C THR A 161 -39.32 38.79 -23.07
N THR A 162 -38.79 39.98 -22.82
CA THR A 162 -38.51 40.57 -21.51
C THR A 162 -39.72 41.36 -21.02
N GLU A 163 -40.45 40.83 -20.05
CA GLU A 163 -41.18 41.60 -19.04
C GLU A 163 -41.02 40.82 -17.73
N ASP A 164 -40.60 41.49 -16.66
CA ASP A 164 -40.20 40.91 -15.38
C ASP A 164 -41.39 40.99 -14.39
N PRO A 165 -42.19 39.92 -14.24
CA PRO A 165 -43.31 39.87 -13.30
C PRO A 165 -42.89 39.76 -11.82
N GLU A 166 -41.60 39.57 -11.52
CA GLU A 166 -41.13 39.43 -10.13
C GLU A 166 -40.96 40.80 -9.44
N LEU A 167 -40.74 41.87 -10.20
CA LEU A 167 -40.63 43.24 -9.68
C LEU A 167 -41.97 43.86 -9.28
N GLU A 168 -43.09 43.51 -9.93
CA GLU A 168 -44.43 43.93 -9.51
C GLU A 168 -44.93 43.16 -8.28
N LEU A 169 -44.54 41.89 -8.12
CA LEU A 169 -44.87 41.08 -6.94
C LEU A 169 -44.18 41.62 -5.67
N ALA A 170 -42.92 42.05 -5.78
CA ALA A 170 -42.19 42.68 -4.68
C ALA A 170 -42.78 44.03 -4.25
N ALA A 171 -43.27 44.83 -5.21
CA ALA A 171 -43.92 46.12 -4.92
C ALA A 171 -45.34 45.96 -4.33
N HIS A 172 -46.03 44.86 -4.64
CA HIS A 172 -47.34 44.56 -4.07
C HIS A 172 -47.24 44.01 -2.64
N ILE A 173 -46.24 43.17 -2.36
CA ILE A 173 -45.96 42.63 -1.01
C ILE A 173 -45.57 43.75 -0.02
N LEU A 174 -44.91 44.81 -0.48
CA LEU A 174 -44.56 45.96 0.37
C LEU A 174 -45.75 46.88 0.72
N LYS A 175 -46.86 46.80 -0.01
CA LYS A 175 -48.03 47.68 0.19
C LYS A 175 -49.10 47.15 1.14
N GLU A 176 -49.04 45.87 1.53
CA GLU A 176 -50.05 45.23 2.40
C GLU A 176 -49.51 44.71 3.74
N GLN A 177 -48.59 45.43 4.40
CA GLN A 177 -48.31 45.14 5.81
C GLN A 177 -49.45 45.64 6.70
N LYS A 178 -50.46 44.79 6.84
CA LYS A 178 -51.25 44.66 8.08
C LYS A 178 -50.27 44.45 9.25
N PRO A 179 -50.63 44.87 10.49
CA PRO A 179 -49.77 44.72 11.66
C PRO A 179 -49.34 43.26 11.78
N LYS A 180 -48.04 43.03 11.62
CA LYS A 180 -47.43 41.71 11.53
C LYS A 180 -47.60 40.96 12.85
N GLU A 181 -47.68 39.64 12.71
CA GLU A 181 -47.26 38.67 13.72
C GLU A 181 -46.12 39.22 14.56
N SER A 182 -46.20 39.05 15.88
CA SER A 182 -45.18 39.47 16.85
C SER A 182 -43.77 39.27 16.29
N ASP A 183 -42.93 40.31 16.36
CA ASP A 183 -41.54 40.24 15.92
C ASP A 183 -40.89 38.95 16.44
N PRO A 184 -40.12 38.24 15.59
CA PRO A 184 -39.52 36.98 16.00
C PRO A 184 -38.65 37.19 17.24
N PHE A 185 -38.76 36.27 18.20
CA PHE A 185 -38.17 36.45 19.54
C PHE A 185 -36.65 36.65 19.52
N TRP A 186 -35.95 36.22 18.47
CA TRP A 186 -34.50 36.36 18.33
C TRP A 186 -34.05 37.74 17.81
N LEU A 187 -34.96 38.58 17.33
CA LEU A 187 -34.58 39.95 16.95
C LEU A 187 -34.38 40.78 18.22
N ARG A 188 -33.30 41.58 18.21
CA ARG A 188 -33.07 42.59 19.24
C ARG A 188 -34.05 43.74 19.02
N ASP A 189 -34.80 44.08 20.05
CA ASP A 189 -35.69 45.23 20.01
C ASP A 189 -34.87 46.53 19.88
N ALA A 190 -35.39 47.54 19.18
CA ALA A 190 -34.71 48.82 18.99
C ALA A 190 -34.44 49.57 20.31
N PHE A 191 -35.19 49.28 21.36
CA PHE A 191 -35.06 49.85 22.70
C PHE A 191 -34.23 48.98 23.65
N GLU A 192 -33.79 47.81 23.21
CA GLU A 192 -33.04 46.86 24.02
C GLU A 192 -31.54 47.10 23.93
N THR A 193 -30.87 47.25 25.07
CA THR A 193 -29.41 47.29 25.08
C THR A 193 -28.83 45.90 24.75
N PRO A 194 -27.57 45.78 24.30
CA PRO A 194 -26.95 44.48 24.10
C PRO A 194 -27.00 43.55 25.33
N ALA A 195 -26.95 44.12 26.55
CA ALA A 195 -27.03 43.37 27.79
C ALA A 195 -28.47 42.89 28.08
N ASP A 196 -29.47 43.74 27.87
CA ASP A 196 -30.88 43.36 28.01
C ASP A 196 -31.25 42.24 27.03
N TYR A 197 -30.75 42.35 25.79
CA TYR A 197 -30.90 41.33 24.74
C TYR A 197 -30.32 40.00 25.15
N GLN A 198 -29.09 40.00 25.65
CA GLN A 198 -28.45 38.79 26.16
C GLN A 198 -29.27 38.17 27.29
N ILE A 199 -29.66 38.94 28.30
CA ILE A 199 -30.45 38.45 29.44
C ILE A 199 -31.79 37.88 28.98
N ARG A 200 -32.48 38.56 28.06
CA ARG A 200 -33.76 38.09 27.54
C ARG A 200 -33.60 36.77 26.80
N ILE A 201 -32.70 36.71 25.82
CA ILE A 201 -32.48 35.51 25.01
C ILE A 201 -32.02 34.34 25.87
N GLU A 202 -31.11 34.56 26.83
CA GLU A 202 -30.60 33.51 27.72
C GLU A 202 -31.67 32.98 28.70
N ASN A 203 -32.73 33.74 28.99
CA ASN A 203 -33.82 33.29 29.85
C ASN A 203 -34.96 32.58 29.10
N LEU A 204 -34.99 32.62 27.76
CA LEU A 204 -36.03 31.96 26.98
C LEU A 204 -35.84 30.44 26.94
N MET A 205 -36.97 29.73 26.80
CA MET A 205 -37.04 28.33 26.39
C MET A 205 -37.97 28.28 25.19
N VAL A 206 -37.46 27.87 24.03
CA VAL A 206 -38.23 27.92 22.78
C VAL A 206 -38.22 26.56 22.11
N GLU A 207 -39.36 26.20 21.50
CA GLU A 207 -39.46 25.09 20.55
C GLU A 207 -38.52 25.36 19.37
N ALA A 208 -37.39 24.66 19.35
CA ALA A 208 -36.31 24.90 18.40
C ALA A 208 -36.22 23.80 17.34
N GLY A 209 -37.13 22.83 17.37
CA GLY A 209 -37.18 21.74 16.41
C GLY A 209 -37.98 20.57 16.91
N THR A 210 -37.83 19.45 16.23
CA THR A 210 -38.40 18.17 16.62
C THR A 210 -37.33 17.11 16.76
N VAL A 211 -37.67 15.99 17.39
CA VAL A 211 -36.83 14.80 17.43
C VAL A 211 -37.61 13.54 17.08
N SER A 212 -36.92 12.55 16.52
CA SER A 212 -37.44 11.19 16.32
C SER A 212 -36.53 10.17 16.98
N LEU A 213 -37.10 9.13 17.57
CA LEU A 213 -36.31 8.05 18.17
C LEU A 213 -35.54 7.30 17.08
N ASP A 214 -34.22 7.26 17.19
CA ASP A 214 -33.31 6.55 16.29
C ASP A 214 -32.99 5.16 16.86
N GLU A 215 -32.52 5.10 18.11
CA GLU A 215 -32.13 3.87 18.79
C GLU A 215 -32.51 3.87 20.27
N SER A 216 -32.71 2.68 20.84
CA SER A 216 -33.04 2.51 22.26
C SER A 216 -32.26 1.34 22.87
N TYR A 217 -31.65 1.56 24.03
CA TYR A 217 -30.84 0.57 24.74
C TYR A 217 -31.36 0.37 26.16
N PRO A 218 -32.11 -0.72 26.43
CA PRO A 218 -32.71 -0.99 27.74
C PRO A 218 -31.70 -1.35 28.84
N GLN A 219 -30.45 -1.70 28.49
CA GLN A 219 -29.46 -2.23 29.42
C GLN A 219 -28.85 -1.12 30.31
N GLU A 220 -28.67 -1.44 31.60
CA GLU A 220 -28.02 -0.72 32.73
C GLU A 220 -28.31 0.78 32.97
N ASP A 221 -28.66 1.60 31.97
CA ASP A 221 -28.91 3.05 32.14
C ASP A 221 -30.13 3.58 31.39
N GLY A 222 -30.81 2.75 30.59
CA GLY A 222 -32.02 3.14 29.85
C GLY A 222 -31.76 4.35 28.94
N LEU A 223 -31.04 4.11 27.84
CA LEU A 223 -30.61 5.14 26.91
C LEU A 223 -31.53 5.21 25.69
N LEU A 224 -31.99 6.40 25.34
CA LEU A 224 -32.66 6.69 24.07
C LEU A 224 -31.84 7.69 23.26
N PHE A 225 -31.64 7.37 21.98
CA PHE A 225 -30.99 8.24 21.01
C PHE A 225 -32.06 8.84 20.11
N PHE A 226 -32.07 10.15 20.04
CA PHE A 226 -33.03 10.92 19.27
C PHE A 226 -32.31 11.67 18.17
N ARG A 227 -32.73 11.50 16.92
CA ARG A 227 -32.29 12.32 15.81
C ARG A 227 -33.03 13.64 15.85
N THR A 228 -32.30 14.75 15.76
CA THR A 228 -32.87 16.09 15.81
C THR A 228 -33.17 16.64 14.42
N GLN A 229 -34.25 17.39 14.30
CA GLN A 229 -34.55 18.24 13.16
C GLN A 229 -34.78 19.66 13.68
N TRP A 230 -33.78 20.52 13.52
CA TRP A 230 -33.82 21.91 13.99
C TRP A 230 -34.69 22.79 13.09
N ASP A 231 -35.38 23.75 13.67
CA ASP A 231 -36.16 24.76 12.96
C ASP A 231 -35.23 25.81 12.36
N SER A 232 -35.08 25.78 11.03
CA SER A 232 -34.20 26.68 10.29
C SER A 232 -34.62 28.15 10.34
N ARG A 233 -35.81 28.47 10.86
CA ARG A 233 -36.28 29.85 11.03
C ARG A 233 -35.55 30.56 12.17
N ILE A 234 -35.03 29.83 13.16
CA ILE A 234 -34.28 30.42 14.27
C ILE A 234 -32.80 30.52 13.84
N PRO A 235 -32.19 31.72 13.82
CA PRO A 235 -30.82 31.92 13.37
C PRO A 235 -29.82 31.48 14.46
N ILE A 236 -29.73 30.18 14.70
CA ILE A 236 -28.84 29.57 15.68
C ILE A 236 -27.48 29.32 15.03
N TYR A 237 -26.42 29.81 15.67
CA TYR A 237 -25.05 29.54 15.26
C TYR A 237 -24.58 28.19 15.81
N SER A 238 -24.04 27.38 14.90
CA SER A 238 -23.38 26.06 15.03
C SER A 238 -22.65 25.81 16.38
N PRO A 239 -22.51 24.55 16.84
CA PRO A 239 -22.94 23.30 16.20
C PRO A 239 -24.36 22.84 16.60
N LEU A 240 -25.18 22.58 15.57
CA LEU A 240 -26.45 21.89 15.72
C LEU A 240 -26.15 20.40 15.83
N THR A 241 -26.32 19.82 17.02
CA THR A 241 -26.13 18.37 17.18
C THR A 241 -27.19 17.61 16.41
N GLU A 242 -26.80 16.63 15.61
CA GLU A 242 -27.73 15.74 14.89
C GLU A 242 -28.42 14.74 15.82
N THR A 243 -27.88 14.54 17.02
CA THR A 243 -28.35 13.53 17.98
C THR A 243 -28.32 14.06 19.40
N VAL A 244 -29.40 13.82 20.13
CA VAL A 244 -29.52 14.06 21.57
C VAL A 244 -29.85 12.75 22.30
N ILE A 245 -29.45 12.67 23.57
CA ILE A 245 -29.56 11.46 24.36
C ILE A 245 -30.43 11.72 25.61
N VAL A 246 -31.36 10.81 25.87
CA VAL A 246 -32.10 10.73 27.13
C VAL A 246 -31.59 9.53 27.93
N ARG A 247 -31.09 9.78 29.14
CA ARG A 247 -30.83 8.75 30.16
C ARG A 247 -32.02 8.67 31.10
N THR A 248 -32.65 7.51 31.24
CA THR A 248 -33.82 7.36 32.11
C THR A 248 -33.95 5.98 32.73
N ARG A 249 -34.23 5.96 34.04
CA ARG A 249 -34.57 4.74 34.79
C ARG A 249 -36.06 4.73 35.06
N VAL A 250 -36.85 4.49 34.01
CA VAL A 250 -38.31 4.35 34.14
C VAL A 250 -38.66 2.89 34.50
N PRO A 251 -39.56 2.65 35.47
CA PRO A 251 -39.99 1.30 35.82
C PRO A 251 -40.64 0.54 34.65
N ASP A 252 -41.30 1.26 33.75
CA ASP A 252 -41.94 0.73 32.54
C ASP A 252 -41.23 1.27 31.30
N TRP A 253 -40.03 0.72 31.03
CA TRP A 253 -39.20 1.08 29.88
C TRP A 253 -39.94 0.88 28.55
N THR A 254 -40.67 -0.23 28.42
CA THR A 254 -41.37 -0.59 27.19
C THR A 254 -42.44 0.45 26.85
N ALA A 255 -43.32 0.81 27.79
CA ALA A 255 -44.34 1.84 27.53
C ALA A 255 -43.72 3.21 27.24
N PHE A 256 -42.57 3.51 27.84
CA PHE A 256 -41.86 4.76 27.59
C PHE A 256 -41.26 4.83 26.18
N VAL A 257 -40.65 3.73 25.72
CA VAL A 257 -40.12 3.60 24.35
C VAL A 257 -41.24 3.67 23.33
N GLU A 258 -42.37 2.99 23.55
CA GLU A 258 -43.51 3.05 22.62
C GLU A 258 -44.03 4.48 22.47
N LYS A 259 -44.16 5.24 23.57
CA LYS A 259 -44.49 6.67 23.50
C LYS A 259 -43.44 7.50 22.75
N ALA A 260 -42.16 7.17 22.89
CA ALA A 260 -41.10 7.84 22.15
C ALA A 260 -41.11 7.51 20.64
N LYS A 261 -41.75 6.40 20.25
CA LYS A 261 -41.95 6.01 18.84
C LYS A 261 -43.19 6.64 18.19
N GLU A 262 -44.11 7.21 18.96
CA GLU A 262 -45.42 7.72 18.49
C GLU A 262 -45.34 9.00 17.62
N GLY A 263 -44.19 9.30 17.00
CA GLY A 263 -44.04 10.38 16.02
C GLY A 263 -42.84 11.29 16.29
N GLN A 264 -42.89 12.50 15.72
CA GLN A 264 -41.93 13.55 16.01
C GLN A 264 -42.29 14.22 17.34
N LEU A 265 -41.36 14.22 18.29
CA LEU A 265 -41.50 14.86 19.59
C LEU A 265 -40.95 16.28 19.56
N GLN A 266 -41.49 17.15 20.39
CA GLN A 266 -41.04 18.54 20.46
C GLN A 266 -39.72 18.69 21.21
N LEU A 267 -38.79 19.45 20.62
CA LEU A 267 -37.48 19.81 21.16
C LEU A 267 -37.50 21.28 21.59
N GLU A 268 -37.34 21.53 22.88
CA GLU A 268 -37.19 22.88 23.41
C GLU A 268 -35.74 23.10 23.88
N CYS A 269 -35.18 24.27 23.61
CA CYS A 269 -33.86 24.62 24.10
C CYS A 269 -33.79 26.03 24.70
N GLY A 270 -32.85 26.22 25.63
CA GLY A 270 -32.34 27.52 26.03
C GLY A 270 -31.21 27.99 25.11
N PHE A 271 -30.82 29.26 25.26
CA PHE A 271 -29.79 29.88 24.42
C PHE A 271 -28.68 30.55 25.24
N LYS A 272 -27.54 30.77 24.60
CA LYS A 272 -26.44 31.64 25.04
C LYS A 272 -26.16 32.70 23.99
N VAL A 273 -25.83 33.92 24.39
CA VAL A 273 -25.45 34.99 23.45
C VAL A 273 -23.97 35.30 23.61
N ILE A 274 -23.21 35.13 22.53
CA ILE A 274 -21.78 35.50 22.47
C ILE A 274 -21.58 36.46 21.31
N ASP A 275 -21.03 37.64 21.58
CA ASP A 275 -20.75 38.66 20.55
C ASP A 275 -21.96 38.97 19.64
N GLY A 276 -23.17 38.87 20.19
CA GLY A 276 -24.44 39.12 19.50
C GLY A 276 -24.99 37.92 18.72
N ALA A 277 -24.24 36.82 18.59
CA ALA A 277 -24.69 35.57 18.00
C ALA A 277 -25.38 34.67 19.04
N ILE A 278 -26.46 34.00 18.63
CA ILE A 278 -27.24 33.09 19.48
C ILE A 278 -26.74 31.64 19.28
N PHE A 279 -26.38 30.98 20.37
CA PHE A 279 -25.99 29.57 20.42
C PHE A 279 -26.98 28.78 21.27
N ILE A 280 -27.15 27.49 21.00
CA ILE A 280 -27.92 26.60 21.89
C ILE A 280 -27.16 26.41 23.20
N ASP A 281 -27.86 26.51 24.31
CA ASP A 281 -27.33 26.09 25.61
C ASP A 281 -27.49 24.56 25.77
N SER A 282 -26.37 23.84 25.65
CA SER A 282 -26.36 22.37 25.66
C SER A 282 -26.83 21.76 26.99
N ASP A 283 -26.81 22.53 28.08
CA ASP A 283 -27.31 22.12 29.39
C ASP A 283 -28.83 22.33 29.56
N ARG A 284 -29.47 23.03 28.60
CA ARG A 284 -30.89 23.42 28.65
C ARG A 284 -31.67 22.93 27.45
N ILE A 285 -31.37 21.72 26.98
CA ILE A 285 -32.16 21.06 25.94
C ILE A 285 -33.14 20.08 26.60
N GLN A 286 -34.40 20.10 26.18
CA GLN A 286 -35.42 19.18 26.68
C GLN A 286 -36.34 18.64 25.58
N VAL A 287 -36.77 17.39 25.74
CA VAL A 287 -37.75 16.73 24.87
C VAL A 287 -38.99 16.41 25.68
N THR A 288 -40.16 16.58 25.06
CA THR A 288 -41.45 16.21 25.67
C THR A 288 -41.84 14.79 25.25
N ILE A 289 -41.83 13.83 26.18
CA ILE A 289 -42.24 12.43 25.96
C ILE A 289 -43.52 12.17 26.75
N GLY A 290 -44.65 12.05 26.05
CA GLY A 290 -45.98 12.08 26.67
C GLY A 290 -46.22 13.43 27.36
N GLU A 291 -46.62 13.42 28.64
CA GLU A 291 -46.86 14.64 29.42
C GLU A 291 -45.62 15.15 30.18
N LYS A 292 -44.46 14.52 29.97
CA LYS A 292 -43.25 14.79 30.77
C LYS A 292 -42.15 15.39 29.92
N LYS A 293 -41.64 16.54 30.35
CA LYS A 293 -40.39 17.11 29.86
C LYS A 293 -39.20 16.36 30.45
N ARG A 294 -38.18 16.14 29.62
CA ARG A 294 -36.94 15.42 29.98
C ARG A 294 -35.76 16.21 29.46
N LEU A 295 -34.81 16.53 30.35
CA LEU A 295 -33.52 17.06 29.94
C LEU A 295 -32.81 16.02 29.06
N VAL A 296 -32.19 16.50 28.00
CA VAL A 296 -31.42 15.67 27.07
C VAL A 296 -29.99 16.18 27.04
N SER A 297 -29.03 15.28 26.87
CA SER A 297 -27.64 15.65 26.64
C SER A 297 -27.40 15.70 25.14
N SER A 298 -26.84 16.81 24.63
CA SER A 298 -26.39 16.85 23.25
C SER A 298 -25.14 15.98 23.08
N LEU A 299 -25.08 15.23 21.98
CA LEU A 299 -23.95 14.37 21.65
C LEU A 299 -22.98 15.08 20.72
N ASP A 300 -22.51 16.24 21.15
CA ASP A 300 -21.43 16.94 20.45
C ASP A 300 -20.08 16.55 21.04
N LEU A 301 -19.14 16.09 20.23
CA LEU A 301 -17.79 15.80 20.69
C LEU A 301 -16.83 16.98 20.43
N SER A 302 -17.25 17.98 19.66
CA SER A 302 -16.49 19.20 19.43
C SER A 302 -16.64 20.17 20.60
N ARG A 303 -15.64 21.05 20.77
CA ARG A 303 -15.69 22.12 21.77
C ARG A 303 -16.65 23.21 21.30
N LEU A 304 -17.58 23.60 22.18
CA LEU A 304 -18.55 24.64 21.84
C LEU A 304 -17.91 26.03 21.93
N PRO A 305 -18.37 27.03 21.15
CA PRO A 305 -17.76 28.36 21.12
C PRO A 305 -17.69 29.10 22.47
N TYR A 306 -18.62 28.80 23.39
CA TYR A 306 -18.65 29.36 24.74
C TYR A 306 -17.91 28.53 25.80
N GLU A 307 -17.31 27.39 25.45
CA GLU A 307 -16.66 26.52 26.42
C GLU A 307 -15.20 26.90 26.64
N ASN A 308 -14.81 26.96 27.92
CA ASN A 308 -13.41 26.87 28.31
C ASN A 308 -12.96 25.40 28.38
N ASP A 309 -11.67 25.15 28.58
CA ASP A 309 -11.09 23.81 28.63
C ASP A 309 -11.74 22.92 29.72
N GLU A 310 -12.02 23.51 30.89
CA GLU A 310 -12.62 22.81 32.03
C GLU A 310 -14.08 22.43 31.77
N SER A 311 -14.89 23.36 31.25
CA SER A 311 -16.28 23.10 30.84
C SER A 311 -16.35 22.01 29.76
N TYR A 312 -15.45 22.05 28.78
CA TYR A 312 -15.38 21.05 27.73
C TYR A 312 -15.03 19.66 28.29
N LEU A 313 -14.00 19.58 29.14
CA LEU A 313 -13.61 18.36 29.86
C LEU A 313 -14.77 17.78 30.68
N ASP A 314 -15.46 18.61 31.44
CA ASP A 314 -16.58 18.20 32.26
C ASP A 314 -17.76 17.70 31.43
N ARG A 315 -18.07 18.36 30.31
CA ARG A 315 -19.15 17.93 29.42
C ARG A 315 -18.85 16.56 28.81
N ILE A 316 -17.66 16.36 28.24
CA ILE A 316 -17.27 15.07 27.65
C ILE A 316 -17.26 13.95 28.71
N ARG A 317 -16.79 14.22 29.93
CA ARG A 317 -16.82 13.24 31.04
C ARG A 317 -18.26 12.89 31.47
N LYS A 318 -19.17 13.87 31.50
CA LYS A 318 -20.58 13.66 31.86
C LYS A 318 -21.34 12.81 30.85
N ILE A 319 -20.90 12.73 29.59
CA ILE A 319 -21.50 11.83 28.59
C ILE A 319 -21.48 10.38 29.08
N GLY A 320 -20.44 9.97 29.83
CA GLY A 320 -20.33 8.63 30.39
C GLY A 320 -20.05 7.54 29.34
N LYS A 321 -20.52 6.32 29.60
CA LYS A 321 -20.45 5.22 28.63
C LYS A 321 -21.69 5.24 27.74
N LEU A 322 -21.49 5.13 26.43
CA LEU A 322 -22.58 5.08 25.45
C LEU A 322 -22.48 3.82 24.60
N PRO A 323 -23.60 3.17 24.26
CA PRO A 323 -23.60 2.16 23.21
C PRO A 323 -23.28 2.85 21.87
N VAL A 324 -22.41 2.22 21.10
CA VAL A 324 -21.86 2.73 19.84
C VAL A 324 -22.13 1.76 18.69
N GLY A 325 -23.17 0.95 18.84
CA GLY A 325 -23.62 0.01 17.83
C GLY A 325 -23.35 -1.44 18.20
N THR A 326 -23.34 -2.29 17.17
CA THR A 326 -23.20 -3.75 17.32
C THR A 326 -21.93 -4.21 16.61
N VAL A 327 -21.13 -5.02 17.30
CA VAL A 327 -19.97 -5.68 16.69
C VAL A 327 -20.33 -7.08 16.24
N PHE A 328 -19.91 -7.43 15.03
CA PHE A 328 -20.03 -8.75 14.42
C PHE A 328 -18.66 -9.43 14.47
N LEU A 329 -18.60 -10.64 15.05
CA LEU A 329 -17.35 -11.39 15.23
C LEU A 329 -17.14 -12.38 14.07
N PHE A 330 -15.97 -12.36 13.42
CA PHE A 330 -15.62 -13.33 12.37
C PHE A 330 -14.78 -14.46 12.93
N LYS A 331 -15.43 -15.41 13.61
CA LYS A 331 -14.76 -16.51 14.33
C LYS A 331 -13.80 -17.30 13.44
N GLU A 332 -14.18 -17.55 12.20
CA GLU A 332 -13.41 -18.34 11.22
C GLU A 332 -12.07 -17.68 10.87
N GLN A 333 -11.92 -16.39 11.15
CA GLN A 333 -10.73 -15.59 10.87
C GLN A 333 -9.92 -15.26 12.14
N TYR A 334 -10.23 -15.88 13.29
CA TYR A 334 -9.43 -15.69 14.51
C TYR A 334 -8.03 -16.32 14.35
N ASP A 335 -7.00 -15.50 14.39
CA ASP A 335 -5.61 -15.93 14.41
C ASP A 335 -5.21 -16.29 15.85
N ILE A 336 -5.22 -17.59 16.16
CA ILE A 336 -4.91 -18.13 17.48
C ILE A 336 -3.46 -17.89 17.91
N GLU A 337 -2.53 -17.81 16.96
CA GLU A 337 -1.09 -17.65 17.25
C GLU A 337 -0.78 -16.21 17.63
N LYS A 338 -1.38 -15.25 16.92
CA LYS A 338 -1.21 -13.81 17.18
C LYS A 338 -2.22 -13.27 18.19
N GLY A 339 -3.24 -14.05 18.53
CA GLY A 339 -4.38 -13.61 19.34
C GLY A 339 -5.20 -12.51 18.67
N LEU A 340 -5.28 -12.48 17.33
CA LEU A 340 -5.99 -11.41 16.59
C LEU A 340 -7.39 -11.88 16.18
N PHE A 341 -8.42 -11.18 16.67
CA PHE A 341 -9.83 -11.45 16.38
C PHE A 341 -10.42 -10.32 15.54
N PRO A 342 -10.70 -10.57 14.25
CA PRO A 342 -11.42 -9.61 13.42
C PRO A 342 -12.87 -9.46 13.86
N LEU A 343 -13.32 -8.20 13.90
CA LEU A 343 -14.70 -7.81 14.09
C LEU A 343 -15.09 -6.68 13.13
N GLU A 344 -16.39 -6.55 12.87
CA GLU A 344 -16.98 -5.44 12.12
C GLU A 344 -17.91 -4.65 13.05
N LEU A 345 -17.71 -3.34 13.14
CA LEU A 345 -18.58 -2.45 13.92
C LEU A 345 -19.68 -1.86 13.04
N SER A 346 -20.93 -2.29 13.26
CA SER A 346 -22.11 -1.59 12.76
C SER A 346 -22.44 -0.44 13.70
N ALA A 347 -21.88 0.72 13.37
CA ALA A 347 -22.02 1.94 14.15
C ALA A 347 -23.30 2.73 13.80
N PRO A 348 -23.92 3.39 14.78
CA PRO A 348 -25.06 4.28 14.56
C PRO A 348 -24.65 5.48 13.70
N THR A 349 -25.62 6.08 13.02
CA THR A 349 -25.37 7.18 12.05
C THR A 349 -24.59 8.33 12.66
N TRP A 350 -24.92 8.71 13.90
CA TRP A 350 -24.25 9.80 14.63
C TRP A 350 -22.75 9.55 14.85
N LEU A 351 -22.32 8.29 14.89
CA LEU A 351 -20.93 7.91 15.12
C LEU A 351 -20.14 7.75 13.81
N LYS A 352 -20.80 7.55 12.67
CA LYS A 352 -20.14 7.35 11.36
C LYS A 352 -19.29 8.54 10.91
N SER A 353 -19.62 9.75 11.36
CA SER A 353 -18.81 10.95 11.11
C SER A 353 -17.48 10.92 11.87
N PHE A 354 -17.42 10.19 12.99
CA PHE A 354 -16.24 10.06 13.84
C PHE A 354 -15.41 8.82 13.52
N LEU A 355 -16.02 7.75 13.00
CA LEU A 355 -15.30 6.50 12.68
C LEU A 355 -14.56 6.58 11.34
N PRO A 356 -13.34 6.00 11.26
CA PRO A 356 -12.67 5.77 9.99
C PRO A 356 -13.37 4.68 9.19
N ASP A 357 -13.40 4.84 7.87
CA ASP A 357 -13.83 3.80 6.91
C ASP A 357 -12.59 2.97 6.53
N PRO A 358 -12.58 1.63 6.60
CA PRO A 358 -13.71 0.69 6.78
C PRO A 358 -13.98 0.26 8.25
N PRO A 359 -15.17 -0.30 8.55
CA PRO A 359 -15.60 -0.69 9.91
C PRO A 359 -14.93 -1.98 10.45
N TYR A 360 -13.95 -2.53 9.75
CA TYR A 360 -13.24 -3.74 10.17
C TYR A 360 -12.13 -3.39 11.15
N HIS A 361 -12.15 -4.06 12.30
CA HIS A 361 -11.17 -3.89 13.36
C HIS A 361 -10.58 -5.24 13.76
N LEU A 362 -9.27 -5.29 13.98
CA LEU A 362 -8.59 -6.42 14.59
C LEU A 362 -8.44 -6.14 16.09
N VAL A 363 -8.85 -7.10 16.93
CA VAL A 363 -8.70 -7.02 18.39
C VAL A 363 -7.66 -8.02 18.84
N ASN A 364 -6.67 -7.59 19.63
CA ASN A 364 -5.79 -8.52 20.32
C ASN A 364 -6.49 -9.08 21.58
N ILE A 365 -6.82 -10.37 21.56
CA ILE A 365 -7.59 -11.07 22.57
C ILE A 365 -7.08 -12.51 22.70
N SER A 366 -6.85 -12.96 23.94
CA SER A 366 -6.41 -14.33 24.20
C SER A 366 -7.51 -15.33 23.80
N LYS A 367 -7.10 -16.56 23.48
CA LYS A 367 -7.99 -17.63 23.02
C LYS A 367 -9.16 -17.85 23.98
N GLU A 368 -8.92 -17.84 25.29
CA GLU A 368 -9.93 -18.08 26.31
C GLU A 368 -10.99 -16.98 26.31
N LYS A 369 -10.56 -15.72 26.15
CA LYS A 369 -11.45 -14.56 26.09
C LYS A 369 -12.19 -14.49 24.76
N ALA A 370 -11.53 -14.81 23.66
CA ALA A 370 -12.15 -14.90 22.34
C ALA A 370 -13.26 -15.96 22.33
N TYR A 371 -13.00 -17.11 22.94
CA TYR A 371 -13.99 -18.17 23.12
C TYR A 371 -15.16 -17.71 23.99
N ALA A 372 -14.89 -17.12 25.16
CA ALA A 372 -15.93 -16.60 26.04
C ALA A 372 -16.80 -15.54 25.35
N LEU A 373 -16.19 -14.65 24.56
CA LEU A 373 -16.87 -13.61 23.78
C LEU A 373 -17.80 -14.23 22.73
N TYR A 374 -17.29 -15.17 21.93
CA TYR A 374 -18.07 -15.83 20.88
C TYR A 374 -19.22 -16.68 21.44
N THR A 375 -19.05 -17.36 22.57
CA THR A 375 -20.12 -18.19 23.17
C THR A 375 -21.35 -17.40 23.61
N GLN A 376 -21.25 -16.07 23.70
CA GLN A 376 -22.37 -15.19 24.05
C GLN A 376 -23.17 -14.71 22.83
N GLY A 377 -22.77 -15.12 21.62
CA GLY A 377 -23.37 -14.71 20.35
C GLY A 377 -22.37 -14.01 19.44
N LEU A 378 -22.61 -14.12 18.13
CA LEU A 378 -21.80 -13.47 17.09
C LEU A 378 -22.00 -11.94 17.05
N GLU A 379 -23.12 -11.47 17.60
CA GLU A 379 -23.49 -10.06 17.68
C GLU A 379 -23.40 -9.60 19.14
N GLN A 380 -22.65 -8.54 19.38
CA GLN A 380 -22.53 -7.96 20.72
C GLN A 380 -22.71 -6.45 20.68
N THR A 381 -23.44 -5.89 21.63
CA THR A 381 -23.50 -4.43 21.80
C THR A 381 -22.12 -3.92 22.22
N CYS A 382 -21.62 -2.94 21.49
CA CYS A 382 -20.37 -2.28 21.78
C CYS A 382 -20.63 -0.96 22.50
N TYR A 383 -19.83 -0.63 23.51
CA TYR A 383 -19.93 0.65 24.22
C TYR A 383 -18.65 1.45 24.05
N ALA A 384 -18.76 2.77 23.92
CA ALA A 384 -17.66 3.73 23.95
C ALA A 384 -17.61 4.47 25.28
N HIS A 385 -16.41 4.79 25.74
CA HIS A 385 -16.15 5.89 26.66
C HIS A 385 -15.40 6.98 25.92
N PHE A 386 -15.71 8.25 26.19
CA PHE A 386 -15.05 9.40 25.58
C PHE A 386 -14.13 10.04 26.60
N GLU A 387 -12.89 10.26 26.20
CA GLU A 387 -11.88 11.01 26.94
C GLU A 387 -11.46 12.24 26.12
N ILE A 388 -10.59 13.09 26.67
CA ILE A 388 -10.04 14.23 25.96
C ILE A 388 -8.54 14.07 25.87
N ALA A 389 -7.99 14.17 24.67
CA ALA A 389 -6.55 14.22 24.44
C ALA A 389 -6.12 15.66 24.12
N LYS A 390 -4.86 15.97 24.42
CA LYS A 390 -4.26 17.28 24.12
C LYS A 390 -3.32 17.13 22.93
N THR A 391 -3.59 17.86 21.87
CA THR A 391 -2.69 17.89 20.71
C THR A 391 -1.45 18.71 21.00
N SER A 392 -0.39 18.51 20.22
CA SER A 392 0.85 19.31 20.28
C SER A 392 0.64 20.80 20.00
N GLY A 393 -0.48 21.18 19.34
CA GLY A 393 -0.91 22.56 19.19
C GLY A 393 -1.56 23.15 20.45
N GLY A 394 -1.77 22.34 21.49
CA GLY A 394 -2.48 22.70 22.72
C GLY A 394 -4.00 22.55 22.61
N GLU A 395 -4.54 22.15 21.46
CA GLU A 395 -5.97 21.95 21.26
C GLU A 395 -6.44 20.70 22.01
N LEU A 396 -7.61 20.80 22.64
CA LEU A 396 -8.26 19.66 23.27
C LEU A 396 -9.22 19.01 22.27
N CYS A 397 -9.13 17.70 22.13
CA CYS A 397 -10.04 16.94 21.27
C CYS A 397 -10.62 15.74 22.02
N ALA A 398 -11.94 15.54 21.87
CA ALA A 398 -12.58 14.33 22.34
C ALA A 398 -12.04 13.14 21.54
N VAL A 399 -11.54 12.16 22.28
CA VAL A 399 -11.02 10.90 21.79
C VAL A 399 -11.92 9.82 22.34
N VAL A 400 -12.44 8.94 21.49
CA VAL A 400 -13.05 7.71 21.99
C VAL A 400 -11.94 6.91 22.62
N ASP A 401 -12.10 6.44 23.85
CA ASP A 401 -11.04 5.74 24.55
C ASP A 401 -11.21 4.22 24.52
N LEU A 402 -12.44 3.69 24.56
CA LEU A 402 -12.64 2.26 24.87
C LEU A 402 -13.86 1.67 24.15
N LEU A 403 -13.66 0.70 23.24
CA LEU A 403 -14.74 -0.19 22.79
C LEU A 403 -14.87 -1.33 23.81
N TYR A 404 -15.94 -1.32 24.59
CA TYR A 404 -16.28 -2.39 25.51
C TYR A 404 -17.15 -3.41 24.80
N VAL A 405 -16.73 -4.67 24.84
CA VAL A 405 -17.63 -5.80 24.62
C VAL A 405 -17.61 -6.63 25.89
N LYS A 406 -18.57 -6.33 26.78
CA LYS A 406 -18.99 -6.94 28.07
C LYS A 406 -17.93 -7.47 29.08
N PHE A 407 -16.77 -7.99 28.65
CA PHE A 407 -15.70 -8.56 29.49
C PHE A 407 -14.27 -8.21 29.06
N GLN A 408 -14.09 -7.42 27.99
CA GLN A 408 -12.77 -6.96 27.59
C GLN A 408 -12.74 -5.47 27.32
N ARG A 409 -11.77 -4.81 27.95
CA ARG A 409 -11.37 -3.44 27.65
C ARG A 409 -10.33 -3.53 26.56
N SER A 410 -10.66 -3.02 25.39
CA SER A 410 -9.70 -2.75 24.35
C SER A 410 -9.73 -1.23 24.13
N LYS A 411 -8.57 -0.59 24.21
CA LYS A 411 -8.44 0.86 24.11
C LYS A 411 -8.46 1.25 22.63
N TYR A 412 -9.40 2.12 22.25
CA TYR A 412 -9.67 2.52 20.89
C TYR A 412 -9.73 4.04 20.74
N THR A 413 -8.59 4.71 20.56
CA THR A 413 -8.53 6.12 20.11
C THR A 413 -9.25 6.29 18.76
N ILE A 414 -10.32 7.07 18.73
CA ILE A 414 -10.99 7.55 17.51
C ILE A 414 -10.88 9.07 17.47
N VAL A 415 -10.51 9.59 16.30
CA VAL A 415 -10.20 11.01 16.09
C VAL A 415 -11.22 11.59 15.12
N PRO A 416 -11.81 12.77 15.40
CA PRO A 416 -12.65 13.46 14.43
C PRO A 416 -11.94 13.64 13.08
N LYS A 417 -12.66 13.43 11.97
CA LYS A 417 -12.11 13.48 10.60
C LYS A 417 -11.39 14.78 10.23
N HIS A 418 -11.69 15.89 10.91
CA HIS A 418 -11.10 17.20 10.65
C HIS A 418 -9.71 17.41 11.28
N ILE A 419 -9.26 16.54 12.19
CA ILE A 419 -7.94 16.67 12.81
C ILE A 419 -6.88 16.12 11.86
N LYS A 420 -6.03 17.02 11.34
CA LYS A 420 -4.81 16.65 10.58
C LYS A 420 -3.84 15.91 11.49
N ALA A 421 -2.94 15.13 10.90
CA ALA A 421 -1.97 14.34 11.64
C ALA A 421 -1.19 15.17 12.68
N GLN A 422 -1.39 14.93 13.98
CA GLN A 422 -0.77 15.70 15.06
C GLN A 422 -0.24 14.79 16.18
N ALA A 423 0.97 15.09 16.66
CA ALA A 423 1.49 14.51 17.89
C ALA A 423 0.56 14.87 19.05
N THR A 424 0.21 13.91 19.88
CA THR A 424 -0.84 14.01 20.88
C THR A 424 -0.43 13.29 22.16
N GLU A 425 -0.67 13.94 23.29
CA GLU A 425 -0.55 13.37 24.62
C GLU A 425 -1.90 12.77 25.03
N PHE A 426 -1.90 11.47 25.31
CA PHE A 426 -3.08 10.74 25.74
C PHE A 426 -3.27 10.83 27.27
N PRO A 427 -4.49 10.59 27.78
CA PRO A 427 -4.78 10.69 29.22
C PRO A 427 -3.95 9.77 30.13
N ASP A 428 -3.34 8.72 29.58
CA ASP A 428 -2.42 7.82 30.29
C ASP A 428 -0.97 8.36 30.37
N GLY A 429 -0.71 9.54 29.82
CA GLY A 429 0.61 10.17 29.76
C GLY A 429 1.50 9.61 28.64
N GLU A 430 0.98 8.72 27.79
CA GLU A 430 1.72 8.24 26.64
C GLU A 430 1.53 9.15 25.41
N TYR A 431 2.53 9.18 24.53
CA TYR A 431 2.49 9.97 23.31
C TYR A 431 2.17 9.10 22.08
N GLY A 432 1.47 9.68 21.11
CA GLY A 432 1.26 9.07 19.80
C GLY A 432 0.79 10.09 18.76
N PHE A 433 0.43 9.61 17.57
CA PHE A 433 -0.01 10.46 16.46
C PHE A 433 -1.49 10.19 16.14
N LEU A 434 -2.30 11.24 16.18
CA LEU A 434 -3.68 11.21 15.73
C LEU A 434 -3.68 11.44 14.23
N THR A 435 -4.06 10.47 13.38
CA THR A 435 -4.23 10.69 11.93
C THR A 435 -5.63 10.29 11.46
N SER A 436 -6.12 10.89 10.38
CA SER A 436 -7.45 10.61 9.81
C SER A 436 -7.57 9.29 9.06
N ARG A 437 -6.45 8.62 8.74
CA ARG A 437 -6.44 7.43 7.86
C ARG A 437 -5.88 6.16 8.46
N LEU A 438 -5.18 6.22 9.59
CA LEU A 438 -4.56 5.03 10.19
C LEU A 438 -4.33 5.23 11.68
N ARG A 439 -4.64 4.17 12.44
CA ARG A 439 -4.02 3.93 13.73
C ARG A 439 -2.61 3.43 13.53
N HIS A 440 -1.63 4.17 14.01
CA HIS A 440 -0.41 3.57 14.53
C HIS A 440 -0.48 3.52 16.05
N ARG A 441 -1.09 2.45 16.57
CA ARG A 441 -0.57 1.73 17.74
C ARG A 441 -0.88 0.25 17.56
N PRO A 442 0.13 -0.48 17.06
CA PRO A 442 0.71 -1.54 17.88
C PRO A 442 2.24 -1.38 17.94
N GLU A 443 2.83 -1.64 19.12
CA GLU A 443 4.27 -1.89 19.37
C GLU A 443 5.28 -0.74 19.50
N MET A 444 5.00 0.48 19.04
CA MET A 444 5.95 1.58 19.23
C MET A 444 5.78 2.27 20.59
N HIS A 445 6.44 1.75 21.63
CA HIS A 445 6.58 2.41 22.94
C HIS A 445 7.48 3.64 22.81
N ILE A 446 6.91 4.76 22.37
CA ILE A 446 7.61 6.04 22.28
C ILE A 446 7.56 6.70 23.67
N GLN A 447 8.73 6.88 24.28
CA GLN A 447 8.88 7.49 25.59
C GLN A 447 8.74 9.01 25.55
N GLU A 448 9.13 9.62 24.43
CA GLU A 448 9.19 11.07 24.29
C GLU A 448 9.07 11.46 22.81
N ILE A 449 8.32 12.52 22.52
CA ILE A 449 8.21 13.13 21.19
C ILE A 449 8.54 14.59 21.32
N ARG A 450 9.54 15.06 20.57
CA ARG A 450 9.88 16.48 20.48
C ARG A 450 9.65 16.95 19.07
N ARG A 451 8.99 18.10 18.91
CA ARG A 451 8.92 18.74 17.61
C ARG A 451 10.34 19.12 17.18
N PHE A 452 10.78 18.60 16.04
CA PHE A 452 12.12 18.84 15.53
C PHE A 452 12.11 19.98 14.52
N SER A 453 11.12 19.98 13.63
CA SER A 453 10.87 21.06 12.69
C SER A 453 9.37 21.18 12.40
N PRO A 454 8.91 22.11 11.55
CA PRO A 454 7.52 22.15 11.14
C PRO A 454 7.03 20.79 10.63
N GLN A 455 7.87 20.06 9.89
CA GLN A 455 7.50 18.81 9.21
C GLN A 455 8.03 17.52 9.88
N LEU A 456 8.83 17.64 10.94
CA LEU A 456 9.56 16.52 11.52
C LEU A 456 9.46 16.50 13.05
N PHE A 457 9.51 15.29 13.60
CA PHE A 457 9.49 15.01 15.03
C PHE A 457 10.65 14.08 15.39
N LEU A 458 11.32 14.38 16.50
CA LEU A 458 12.22 13.45 17.16
C LEU A 458 11.39 12.51 18.02
N ILE A 459 11.65 11.21 17.91
CA ILE A 459 11.01 10.17 18.71
C ILE A 459 12.05 9.46 19.56
N ARG A 460 11.78 9.26 20.86
CA ARG A 460 12.67 8.54 21.78
C ARG A 460 12.12 7.16 22.12
N ARG A 461 12.90 6.11 21.93
CA ARG A 461 12.60 4.73 22.35
C ARG A 461 13.83 4.11 22.98
N SER A 462 13.68 3.53 24.17
CA SER A 462 14.77 2.86 24.89
C SER A 462 16.04 3.73 25.01
N ASN A 463 15.89 5.02 25.33
CA ASN A 463 16.97 6.02 25.37
C ASN A 463 17.73 6.26 24.05
N LYS A 464 17.17 5.86 22.92
CA LYS A 464 17.68 6.19 21.58
C LYS A 464 16.69 7.08 20.85
N TRP A 465 17.20 7.94 19.99
CA TRP A 465 16.42 8.88 19.20
C TRP A 465 16.34 8.44 17.74
N GLY A 466 15.16 8.65 17.17
CA GLY A 466 14.84 8.49 15.76
C GLY A 466 14.15 9.74 15.22
N LEU A 467 13.80 9.72 13.94
CA LEU A 467 13.15 10.83 13.23
C LEU A 467 11.86 10.33 12.60
N MET A 468 10.82 11.15 12.65
CA MET A 468 9.49 10.81 12.12
C MET A 468 8.89 12.02 11.41
N ASP A 469 8.12 11.78 10.35
CA ASP A 469 7.43 12.86 9.63
C ASP A 469 6.04 13.19 10.24
N GLN A 470 5.39 14.23 9.73
CA GLN A 470 4.03 14.61 10.14
C GLN A 470 2.98 13.54 9.87
N GLN A 471 3.21 12.61 8.95
CA GLN A 471 2.30 11.50 8.65
C GLN A 471 2.55 10.29 9.57
N ALA A 472 3.41 10.44 10.58
CA ALA A 472 3.85 9.39 11.49
C ALA A 472 4.67 8.26 10.83
N ASN A 473 5.28 8.52 9.66
CA ASN A 473 6.24 7.58 9.08
C ASN A 473 7.59 7.76 9.78
N VAL A 474 8.09 6.70 10.40
CA VAL A 474 9.45 6.69 10.96
C VAL A 474 10.45 6.78 9.81
N LEU A 475 11.08 7.94 9.67
CA LEU A 475 12.11 8.21 8.68
C LEU A 475 13.47 7.66 9.10
N LEU A 476 13.71 7.60 10.42
CA LEU A 476 14.91 7.04 11.02
C LEU A 476 14.52 6.31 12.30
N GLU A 477 14.79 5.01 12.35
CA GLU A 477 14.54 4.19 13.53
C GLU A 477 15.38 4.67 14.73
N PRO A 478 14.83 4.65 15.96
CA PRO A 478 15.54 5.02 17.18
C PRO A 478 16.83 4.22 17.41
N SER A 479 17.94 4.75 16.91
CA SER A 479 19.25 4.09 16.88
C SER A 479 20.35 4.96 17.49
N ILE A 480 20.12 6.27 17.57
CA ILE A 480 21.12 7.26 17.97
C ILE A 480 21.05 7.49 19.48
N ARG A 481 22.18 7.35 20.18
CA ARG A 481 22.34 7.89 21.54
C ARG A 481 22.71 9.37 21.41
N MET A 482 21.75 10.27 21.64
CA MET A 482 22.07 11.70 21.74
C MET A 482 22.52 12.01 23.16
N GLU A 483 23.74 12.54 23.32
CA GLU A 483 24.22 13.05 24.60
C GLU A 483 23.80 14.51 24.84
N THR A 484 23.62 15.30 23.78
CA THR A 484 23.15 16.70 23.87
C THR A 484 22.43 17.13 22.59
N VAL A 485 21.24 17.72 22.74
CA VAL A 485 20.54 18.47 21.68
C VAL A 485 20.91 19.94 21.89
N SER A 486 21.62 20.54 20.94
CA SER A 486 21.81 21.99 20.90
C SER A 486 20.69 22.58 20.06
N GLU A 487 19.84 23.40 20.67
CA GLU A 487 18.77 24.15 19.97
C GLU A 487 19.32 25.36 19.18
N ASP A 488 20.61 25.67 19.33
CA ASP A 488 21.24 26.77 18.60
C ASP A 488 21.40 26.43 17.10
N ALA A 489 20.46 26.99 16.32
CA ALA A 489 20.28 26.76 14.90
C ALA A 489 21.46 27.28 14.04
N PHE A 490 21.83 26.50 13.03
CA PHE A 490 22.59 27.00 11.90
C PHE A 490 21.69 27.92 11.04
N PRO A 491 22.15 29.10 10.56
CA PRO A 491 21.29 30.13 9.95
C PRO A 491 20.46 29.73 8.72
N ASN A 492 20.75 28.57 8.12
CA ASN A 492 20.14 28.09 6.87
C ASN A 492 19.56 26.66 6.97
N TYR A 493 19.51 26.07 8.17
CA TYR A 493 19.06 24.69 8.36
C TYR A 493 18.05 24.60 9.49
N GLU A 494 17.01 23.78 9.32
CA GLU A 494 15.95 23.66 10.33
C GLU A 494 16.43 22.94 11.60
N ALA A 495 17.43 22.05 11.51
CA ALA A 495 18.06 21.41 12.67
C ALA A 495 19.37 20.65 12.33
N ALA A 496 20.18 20.38 13.37
CA ALA A 496 21.43 19.62 13.31
C ALA A 496 21.47 18.52 14.39
N CYS A 497 21.95 17.32 14.05
CA CYS A 497 22.28 16.26 15.01
C CYS A 497 23.77 15.93 14.95
N TYR A 498 24.37 15.74 16.12
CA TYR A 498 25.78 15.36 16.28
C TYR A 498 25.92 13.83 16.12
N LEU A 499 26.87 13.38 15.28
CA LEU A 499 27.22 11.97 15.11
C LEU A 499 28.74 11.84 15.07
N GLY A 500 29.36 11.58 16.23
CA GLY A 500 30.82 11.53 16.36
C GLY A 500 31.46 12.85 15.93
N ASP A 501 32.43 12.80 15.02
CA ASP A 501 33.15 13.99 14.50
C ASP A 501 32.43 14.72 13.34
N GLY A 502 31.16 14.39 13.04
CA GLY A 502 30.41 14.93 11.89
C GLY A 502 28.97 15.41 12.20
N PHE A 503 28.40 16.17 11.27
CA PHE A 503 27.05 16.75 11.35
C PHE A 503 26.06 16.03 10.43
N ILE A 504 24.87 15.67 10.94
CA ILE A 504 23.70 15.41 10.09
C ILE A 504 22.79 16.63 10.12
N LEU A 505 22.52 17.23 8.96
CA LEU A 505 21.61 18.37 8.80
C LEU A 505 20.37 17.94 8.01
N ALA A 506 19.19 18.04 8.61
CA ALA A 506 17.94 17.82 7.90
C ALA A 506 17.47 19.14 7.27
N HIS A 507 17.24 19.16 5.96
CA HIS A 507 16.69 20.30 5.24
C HIS A 507 15.26 19.98 4.77
N ALA A 508 14.27 20.80 5.10
CA ALA A 508 12.90 20.63 4.60
C ALA A 508 12.76 21.25 3.20
N GLY A 509 13.09 20.48 2.16
CA GLY A 509 12.67 20.75 0.78
C GLY A 509 11.50 19.85 0.37
N LYS A 510 10.79 20.19 -0.72
CA LYS A 510 9.69 19.37 -1.31
C LYS A 510 10.12 17.94 -1.71
N ARG A 511 11.43 17.68 -1.81
CA ARG A 511 12.00 16.33 -1.89
C ARG A 511 12.58 16.00 -0.52
N ARG A 512 12.16 14.85 0.02
CA ARG A 512 12.58 14.27 1.31
C ARG A 512 14.07 13.85 1.27
N ASP A 513 14.97 14.78 1.01
CA ASP A 513 16.40 14.52 0.88
C ASP A 513 17.10 14.90 2.19
N ILE A 514 17.57 13.90 2.93
CA ILE A 514 18.48 14.08 4.07
C ILE A 514 19.85 14.47 3.46
N ASN A 515 20.50 15.54 3.95
CA ASN A 515 21.81 15.95 3.46
C ASN A 515 22.88 15.76 4.55
N ILE A 516 24.10 15.38 4.18
CA ILE A 516 25.25 15.33 5.09
C ILE A 516 26.16 16.51 4.77
N LEU A 517 26.56 17.27 5.78
CA LEU A 517 27.50 18.39 5.65
C LEU A 517 28.93 17.87 5.84
N SER A 518 29.82 18.21 4.91
CA SER A 518 31.25 17.87 5.02
C SER A 518 31.93 18.57 6.20
N LYS A 519 33.08 18.03 6.64
CA LYS A 519 33.89 18.52 7.77
C LYS A 519 34.34 19.98 7.65
N ASP A 520 34.42 20.52 6.44
CA ASP A 520 34.76 21.92 6.16
C ASP A 520 33.56 22.89 6.25
N GLY A 521 32.34 22.36 6.46
CA GLY A 521 31.13 23.14 6.66
C GLY A 521 30.58 23.82 5.39
N LEU A 522 31.17 23.55 4.22
CA LEU A 522 30.92 24.32 3.00
C LEU A 522 30.09 23.58 1.93
N SER A 523 29.96 22.25 2.03
CA SER A 523 29.34 21.46 0.98
C SER A 523 28.26 20.51 1.53
N LEU A 524 27.09 20.56 0.90
CA LEU A 524 25.92 19.72 1.20
C LEU A 524 25.80 18.62 0.16
N TYR A 525 25.54 17.40 0.63
CA TYR A 525 25.37 16.27 -0.27
C TYR A 525 24.14 15.45 0.12
N PRO A 526 23.22 15.21 -0.83
CA PRO A 526 22.08 14.32 -0.59
C PRO A 526 22.57 12.94 -0.18
N VAL A 527 21.99 12.34 0.86
CA VAL A 527 22.28 10.97 1.29
C VAL A 527 22.18 10.01 0.11
N LYS A 528 21.25 10.24 -0.82
CA LYS A 528 21.12 9.45 -2.04
C LYS A 528 22.38 9.47 -2.92
N GLU A 529 23.14 10.56 -2.95
CA GLU A 529 24.41 10.66 -3.67
C GLU A 529 25.58 9.99 -2.92
N LEU A 530 25.38 9.66 -1.66
CA LEU A 530 26.33 8.93 -0.81
C LEU A 530 26.04 7.43 -0.76
N LEU A 531 24.84 6.99 -1.17
CA LEU A 531 24.46 5.59 -1.18
C LEU A 531 25.02 4.88 -2.41
N ILE A 532 25.67 3.74 -2.17
CA ILE A 532 26.00 2.79 -3.23
C ILE A 532 24.76 1.89 -3.42
N ASP A 533 23.89 2.26 -4.35
CA ASP A 533 22.61 1.57 -4.62
C ASP A 533 22.57 0.83 -5.97
N ASN A 534 23.63 0.97 -6.77
CA ASN A 534 23.76 0.45 -8.13
C ASN A 534 24.95 -0.51 -8.27
N LEU A 535 24.91 -1.64 -7.54
CA LEU A 535 25.87 -2.72 -7.71
C LEU A 535 25.55 -3.56 -8.95
N LYS A 536 26.56 -3.86 -9.76
CA LYS A 536 26.53 -4.89 -10.79
C LYS A 536 27.57 -5.95 -10.43
N ILE A 537 27.20 -7.22 -10.51
CA ILE A 537 28.08 -8.32 -10.14
C ILE A 537 28.33 -9.15 -11.41
N PRO A 538 29.18 -8.69 -12.35
CA PRO A 538 29.51 -9.49 -13.52
C PRO A 538 30.33 -10.69 -13.10
N MET A 539 29.88 -11.87 -13.52
CA MET A 539 30.59 -13.12 -13.29
C MET A 539 31.69 -13.28 -14.34
N GLY A 540 32.94 -13.26 -13.88
CA GLY A 540 34.12 -13.52 -14.70
C GLY A 540 34.68 -14.92 -14.44
N ARG A 541 35.49 -15.43 -15.37
CA ARG A 541 36.25 -16.68 -15.16
C ARG A 541 37.32 -16.56 -14.08
N ASP A 542 37.73 -15.33 -13.75
CA ASP A 542 38.83 -15.01 -12.85
C ASP A 542 38.35 -14.50 -11.47
N GLY A 543 37.10 -14.82 -11.09
CA GLY A 543 36.50 -14.45 -9.79
C GLY A 543 35.25 -13.56 -9.91
N THR A 544 34.62 -13.29 -8.77
CA THR A 544 33.45 -12.42 -8.69
C THR A 544 33.89 -10.97 -8.52
N SER A 545 33.77 -10.21 -9.60
CA SER A 545 33.96 -8.76 -9.56
C SER A 545 32.65 -8.05 -9.22
N VAL A 546 32.75 -7.00 -8.42
CA VAL A 546 31.64 -6.14 -8.02
C VAL A 546 31.92 -4.76 -8.60
N CYS A 547 31.07 -4.32 -9.52
CA CYS A 547 31.13 -3.00 -10.13
C CYS A 547 30.11 -2.08 -9.44
N PHE A 548 30.53 -0.89 -9.05
CA PHE A 548 29.68 0.11 -8.40
C PHE A 548 30.04 1.52 -8.84
N VAL A 549 29.09 2.43 -8.72
CA VAL A 549 29.38 3.87 -8.83
C VAL A 549 29.93 4.32 -7.48
N SER A 550 31.18 4.79 -7.47
CA SER A 550 31.75 5.36 -6.24
C SER A 550 30.96 6.62 -5.85
N PRO A 551 30.62 6.81 -4.58
CA PRO A 551 29.95 8.01 -4.12
C PRO A 551 30.86 9.20 -4.36
N ASN A 552 30.27 10.38 -4.57
CA ASN A 552 31.05 11.60 -4.76
C ASN A 552 31.85 11.99 -3.50
N ILE A 553 31.52 11.40 -2.33
CA ILE A 553 32.15 11.65 -1.03
C ILE A 553 32.23 10.38 -0.22
N GLY A 554 33.28 10.33 0.59
CA GLY A 554 33.61 9.19 1.39
C GLY A 554 34.34 8.16 0.55
N GLU A 555 34.73 7.08 1.20
CA GLU A 555 35.37 5.96 0.53
C GLU A 555 34.35 4.84 0.35
N ALA A 556 34.13 4.39 -0.89
CA ALA A 556 33.33 3.20 -1.14
C ALA A 556 34.12 1.95 -0.73
N HIS A 557 33.56 1.18 0.19
CA HIS A 557 34.10 -0.11 0.60
C HIS A 557 33.02 -1.17 0.31
N ILE A 558 33.43 -2.32 -0.21
CA ILE A 558 32.55 -3.46 -0.42
C ILE A 558 32.91 -4.53 0.60
N TYR A 559 31.94 -4.94 1.40
CA TYR A 559 32.07 -6.07 2.31
C TYR A 559 31.18 -7.21 1.85
N TYR A 560 31.49 -8.43 2.29
CA TYR A 560 30.68 -9.60 2.00
C TYR A 560 30.73 -10.61 3.13
N THR A 561 29.70 -11.46 3.18
CA THR A 561 29.60 -12.58 4.11
C THR A 561 28.79 -13.70 3.49
N PHE A 562 28.95 -14.91 4.04
CA PHE A 562 28.16 -16.09 3.68
C PHE A 562 26.97 -16.31 4.63
N SER A 563 26.83 -15.45 5.64
CA SER A 563 25.69 -15.44 6.56
C SER A 563 24.69 -14.39 6.13
N ASN A 564 23.40 -14.65 6.34
CA ASN A 564 22.38 -13.63 6.11
C ASN A 564 22.52 -12.52 7.16
N ILE A 565 22.60 -11.27 6.71
CA ILE A 565 22.71 -10.09 7.55
C ILE A 565 21.70 -9.04 7.10
N ASN A 566 21.06 -8.40 8.08
CA ASN A 566 20.01 -7.43 7.84
C ASN A 566 20.47 -6.05 8.30
N PHE A 567 20.96 -5.23 7.35
CA PHE A 567 21.07 -3.79 7.54
C PHE A 567 20.01 -3.06 6.72
N ALA A 568 19.54 -1.94 7.24
CA ALA A 568 18.64 -1.07 6.48
C ALA A 568 19.43 -0.21 5.49
N LEU A 569 18.87 0.03 4.30
CA LEU A 569 19.43 0.99 3.33
C LEU A 569 19.51 2.38 3.97
N GLY A 570 20.69 3.00 3.95
CA GLY A 570 20.93 4.29 4.60
C GLY A 570 21.15 4.24 6.11
N GLN A 571 21.22 3.04 6.70
CA GLN A 571 21.64 2.89 8.09
C GLN A 571 23.05 3.45 8.28
N VAL A 572 23.23 4.24 9.34
CA VAL A 572 24.56 4.71 9.78
C VAL A 572 24.98 3.84 10.96
N ILE A 573 26.17 3.28 10.88
CA ILE A 573 26.75 2.42 11.92
C ILE A 573 28.18 2.82 12.21
N ASP A 574 28.59 2.74 13.47
CA ASP A 574 29.99 2.95 13.84
C ASP A 574 30.89 1.89 13.18
N SER A 575 32.08 2.28 12.71
CA SER A 575 32.96 1.37 11.98
C SER A 575 33.48 0.23 12.86
N GLN A 576 33.72 0.47 14.15
CA GLN A 576 34.13 -0.60 15.08
C GLN A 576 32.99 -1.55 15.39
N GLU A 577 31.75 -1.04 15.49
CA GLU A 577 30.56 -1.88 15.63
C GLU A 577 30.32 -2.72 14.37
N PHE A 578 30.46 -2.13 13.18
CA PHE A 578 30.34 -2.81 11.90
C PHE A 578 31.37 -3.93 11.72
N GLU A 579 32.63 -3.71 12.12
CA GLU A 579 33.68 -4.72 12.06
C GLU A 579 33.40 -5.95 12.95
N ARG A 580 32.59 -5.80 14.01
CA ARG A 580 32.19 -6.95 14.87
C ARG A 580 31.27 -7.94 14.20
N PHE A 581 30.65 -7.60 13.07
CA PHE A 581 29.86 -8.54 12.27
C PHE A 581 30.72 -9.55 11.52
N GLY A 582 32.06 -9.40 11.54
CA GLY A 582 32.98 -10.38 10.95
C GLY A 582 32.88 -10.45 9.43
N LEU A 583 32.50 -9.36 8.78
CA LEU A 583 32.38 -9.29 7.32
C LEU A 583 33.77 -9.27 6.67
N MET A 584 33.93 -9.97 5.56
CA MET A 584 35.16 -9.92 4.77
C MET A 584 35.13 -8.67 3.88
N LYS A 585 36.28 -8.01 3.74
CA LYS A 585 36.40 -6.82 2.89
C LYS A 585 36.89 -7.25 1.51
N ALA A 586 36.16 -6.86 0.46
CA ALA A 586 36.58 -7.09 -0.92
C ALA A 586 37.81 -6.23 -1.25
N GLU A 587 38.72 -6.75 -2.08
CA GLU A 587 39.91 -6.04 -2.53
C GLU A 587 39.51 -5.00 -3.60
N SER A 588 39.82 -3.72 -3.38
CA SER A 588 39.55 -2.70 -4.39
C SER A 588 40.60 -2.78 -5.51
N ILE A 589 40.15 -2.99 -6.75
CA ILE A 589 41.02 -3.12 -7.93
C ILE A 589 40.99 -1.90 -8.86
N GLY A 590 40.29 -0.83 -8.45
CA GLY A 590 40.17 0.42 -9.21
C GLY A 590 38.88 1.19 -8.92
N TYR A 591 38.72 2.35 -9.57
CA TYR A 591 37.53 3.20 -9.40
C TYR A 591 36.26 2.45 -9.77
N GLY A 592 35.44 2.16 -8.76
CA GLY A 592 34.15 1.48 -8.95
C GLY A 592 34.25 -0.03 -9.13
N HIS A 593 35.38 -0.66 -8.79
CA HIS A 593 35.54 -2.12 -8.88
C HIS A 593 36.14 -2.72 -7.61
N ALA A 594 35.56 -3.82 -7.15
CA ALA A 594 36.11 -4.65 -6.08
C ALA A 594 36.10 -6.12 -6.48
N LEU A 595 37.10 -6.88 -6.05
CA LEU A 595 37.24 -8.31 -6.26
C LEU A 595 37.00 -9.04 -4.92
N LEU A 596 36.14 -10.05 -4.93
CA LEU A 596 35.92 -10.92 -3.78
C LEU A 596 37.03 -11.98 -3.73
N GLU A 597 37.47 -12.40 -2.54
CA GLU A 597 38.56 -13.38 -2.42
C GLU A 597 38.21 -14.71 -3.11
N ASP A 598 39.25 -15.31 -3.70
CA ASP A 598 39.17 -16.59 -4.41
C ASP A 598 38.67 -17.70 -3.47
N GLY A 599 37.40 -18.09 -3.63
CA GLY A 599 36.71 -19.02 -2.73
C GLY A 599 35.34 -18.56 -2.27
N ALA A 600 35.01 -17.27 -2.41
CA ALA A 600 33.69 -16.74 -2.08
C ALA A 600 32.54 -17.36 -2.89
N LEU A 601 32.84 -17.97 -4.04
CA LEU A 601 31.90 -18.68 -4.90
C LEU A 601 31.61 -20.13 -4.48
N ARG A 602 32.34 -20.68 -3.50
CA ARG A 602 32.07 -22.06 -3.04
C ARG A 602 30.85 -22.17 -2.13
N SER A 603 30.36 -21.04 -1.62
CA SER A 603 29.12 -20.98 -0.86
C SER A 603 27.94 -20.67 -1.78
N ASN A 604 26.82 -21.35 -1.57
CA ASN A 604 25.59 -21.14 -2.34
C ASN A 604 24.96 -19.75 -2.14
N THR A 605 25.44 -18.96 -1.18
CA THR A 605 24.90 -17.61 -0.89
C THR A 605 26.01 -16.66 -0.49
N ILE A 606 26.06 -15.51 -1.14
CA ILE A 606 26.92 -14.39 -0.77
C ILE A 606 26.06 -13.14 -0.57
N THR A 607 26.17 -12.52 0.59
CA THR A 607 25.56 -11.23 0.89
C THR A 607 26.63 -10.15 0.79
N ILE A 608 26.46 -9.26 -0.18
CA ILE A 608 27.35 -8.13 -0.46
C ILE A 608 26.76 -6.87 0.18
N VAL A 609 27.55 -6.23 1.04
CA VAL A 609 27.21 -5.02 1.75
C VAL A 609 28.10 -3.89 1.23
N PRO A 610 27.61 -3.07 0.31
CA PRO A 610 28.33 -1.86 -0.05
C PRO A 610 28.17 -0.84 1.08
N VAL A 611 29.25 -0.16 1.44
CA VAL A 611 29.21 0.92 2.42
C VAL A 611 30.01 2.12 1.94
N THR A 612 29.56 3.30 2.35
CA THR A 612 30.30 4.56 2.18
C THR A 612 30.89 4.95 3.52
N LYS A 613 32.22 4.95 3.61
CA LYS A 613 32.93 5.33 4.83
C LYS A 613 32.96 6.85 4.96
N LEU A 614 32.41 7.35 6.06
CA LEU A 614 32.37 8.77 6.43
C LEU A 614 33.00 8.93 7.82
N GLY A 615 34.31 9.19 7.88
CA GLY A 615 35.05 9.25 9.14
C GLY A 615 35.07 7.89 9.86
N SER A 616 34.51 7.84 11.08
CA SER A 616 34.39 6.63 11.91
C SER A 616 33.07 5.88 11.71
N CYS A 617 32.23 6.27 10.75
CA CYS A 617 30.97 5.61 10.48
C CYS A 617 30.92 5.03 9.06
N PHE A 618 30.10 4.00 8.89
CA PHE A 618 29.69 3.46 7.61
C PHE A 618 28.23 3.82 7.35
N LEU A 619 27.95 4.35 6.16
CA LEU A 619 26.61 4.48 5.62
C LEU A 619 26.33 3.24 4.75
N ILE A 620 25.36 2.41 5.15
CA ILE A 620 25.02 1.18 4.46
C ILE A 620 24.30 1.50 3.15
N GLY A 621 24.88 1.05 2.02
CA GLY A 621 24.24 1.07 0.71
C GLY A 621 23.21 -0.05 0.55
N LYS A 622 22.81 -0.32 -0.70
CA LYS A 622 21.84 -1.38 -0.99
C LYS A 622 22.51 -2.73 -0.84
N ILE A 623 22.05 -3.57 0.09
CA ILE A 623 22.54 -4.94 0.22
C ILE A 623 22.11 -5.74 -1.01
N HIS A 624 23.03 -6.53 -1.54
CA HIS A 624 22.77 -7.49 -2.61
C HIS A 624 23.09 -8.90 -2.12
N SER A 625 22.08 -9.76 -2.02
CA SER A 625 22.30 -11.19 -1.87
C SER A 625 22.31 -11.83 -3.25
N SER A 626 23.40 -12.50 -3.59
CA SER A 626 23.50 -13.34 -4.77
C SER A 626 23.53 -14.79 -4.32
N ILE A 627 22.62 -15.59 -4.88
CA ILE A 627 22.55 -17.03 -4.65
C ILE A 627 22.82 -17.66 -5.99
N GLU A 628 23.95 -18.34 -6.08
CA GLU A 628 24.29 -19.12 -7.25
C GLU A 628 23.87 -20.57 -6.98
N LEU A 629 22.92 -21.05 -7.76
CA LEU A 629 22.51 -22.44 -7.71
C LEU A 629 23.38 -23.24 -8.70
N PRO A 630 23.98 -24.35 -8.27
CA PRO A 630 24.79 -25.17 -9.16
C PRO A 630 23.93 -25.81 -10.26
N GLU A 631 24.47 -25.95 -11.47
CA GLU A 631 23.78 -26.66 -12.56
C GLU A 631 23.70 -28.17 -12.30
N VAL A 632 22.68 -28.83 -12.85
CA VAL A 632 22.55 -30.30 -12.77
C VAL A 632 23.75 -31.01 -13.38
N ILE A 633 24.12 -32.17 -12.83
CA ILE A 633 25.34 -32.88 -13.22
C ILE A 633 25.03 -33.83 -14.38
N LYS A 634 25.69 -33.62 -15.54
CA LYS A 634 25.65 -34.53 -16.70
C LYS A 634 24.23 -34.97 -17.11
N PRO A 635 23.35 -34.05 -17.53
CA PRO A 635 22.05 -34.42 -18.02
C PRO A 635 22.18 -35.28 -19.28
N THR A 636 21.40 -36.34 -19.35
CA THR A 636 21.31 -37.26 -20.48
C THR A 636 19.86 -37.48 -20.85
N ALA A 637 19.62 -37.88 -22.09
CA ALA A 637 18.29 -38.22 -22.58
C ALA A 637 18.32 -39.58 -23.29
N ASP A 638 17.23 -40.32 -23.18
CA ASP A 638 16.98 -41.56 -23.90
C ASP A 638 15.54 -41.54 -24.46
N PHE A 639 15.32 -42.15 -25.62
CA PHE A 639 13.99 -42.25 -26.22
C PHE A 639 13.58 -43.72 -26.31
N GLY A 640 12.46 -44.06 -25.69
CA GLY A 640 11.90 -45.40 -25.73
C GLY A 640 10.38 -45.38 -25.65
N ASN A 641 9.70 -46.20 -26.45
CA ASN A 641 8.24 -46.38 -26.42
C ASN A 641 7.45 -45.05 -26.51
N LYS A 642 7.89 -44.11 -27.37
CA LYS A 642 7.30 -42.76 -27.50
C LYS A 642 7.41 -41.88 -26.24
N MET A 643 8.34 -42.21 -25.35
CA MET A 643 8.67 -41.41 -24.17
C MET A 643 10.11 -40.92 -24.27
N LEU A 644 10.31 -39.65 -23.98
CA LEU A 644 11.61 -39.04 -23.73
C LEU A 644 11.91 -39.18 -22.24
N ILE A 645 12.95 -39.94 -21.91
CA ILE A 645 13.43 -40.16 -20.54
C ILE A 645 14.64 -39.26 -20.32
N LEU A 646 14.49 -38.27 -19.46
CA LEU A 646 15.56 -37.37 -19.04
C LEU A 646 16.17 -37.90 -17.74
N SER A 647 17.49 -37.84 -17.60
CA SER A 647 18.23 -38.24 -16.39
C SER A 647 19.35 -37.24 -16.08
N TRP A 648 19.63 -36.99 -14.80
CA TRP A 648 20.71 -36.10 -14.36
C TRP A 648 21.24 -36.51 -12.98
N GLY A 649 22.43 -36.07 -12.62
CA GLY A 649 22.94 -36.14 -11.25
C GLY A 649 22.56 -34.89 -10.45
N TRP A 650 22.18 -35.08 -9.18
CA TRP A 650 21.86 -33.95 -8.29
C TRP A 650 23.14 -33.25 -7.82
N PRO A 651 23.22 -31.92 -7.93
CA PRO A 651 24.22 -31.15 -7.22
C PRO A 651 24.05 -31.27 -5.70
N ASN A 652 25.09 -30.91 -4.95
CA ASN A 652 24.97 -30.78 -3.50
C ASN A 652 23.94 -29.68 -3.17
N ASP A 653 23.13 -29.91 -2.14
CA ASP A 653 22.12 -28.98 -1.62
C ASP A 653 21.00 -28.57 -2.58
N VAL A 654 20.91 -29.17 -3.76
CA VAL A 654 19.76 -29.01 -4.67
C VAL A 654 18.76 -30.14 -4.43
N HIS A 655 17.54 -29.74 -4.11
CA HIS A 655 16.41 -30.65 -3.84
C HIS A 655 15.32 -30.59 -4.90
N GLU A 656 15.42 -29.68 -5.85
CA GLU A 656 14.40 -29.47 -6.88
C GLU A 656 15.06 -29.05 -8.19
N VAL A 657 14.55 -29.57 -9.32
CA VAL A 657 14.97 -29.21 -10.67
C VAL A 657 13.72 -28.89 -11.50
N CYS A 658 13.74 -27.75 -12.20
CA CYS A 658 12.76 -27.37 -13.19
C CYS A 658 13.28 -27.68 -14.59
N ILE A 659 12.54 -28.47 -15.35
CA ILE A 659 12.88 -28.90 -16.70
C ILE A 659 11.95 -28.19 -17.66
N CYS A 660 12.49 -27.36 -18.54
CA CYS A 660 11.72 -26.63 -19.54
C CYS A 660 11.96 -27.22 -20.93
N VAL A 661 10.89 -27.53 -21.66
CA VAL A 661 10.97 -28.15 -22.99
C VAL A 661 10.26 -27.31 -24.04
N ARG A 662 10.96 -27.07 -25.15
CA ARG A 662 10.47 -26.41 -26.37
C ARG A 662 10.90 -27.20 -27.61
N HIS A 663 10.32 -26.85 -28.76
CA HIS A 663 10.59 -27.52 -30.05
C HIS A 663 11.25 -26.62 -31.09
N ASP A 664 11.46 -25.35 -30.76
CA ASP A 664 11.97 -24.32 -31.68
C ASP A 664 13.27 -23.66 -31.21
N ARG A 665 13.48 -23.50 -29.89
CA ARG A 665 14.70 -22.92 -29.30
C ARG A 665 14.86 -23.30 -27.82
N PHE A 666 16.05 -23.07 -27.26
CA PHE A 666 16.25 -23.13 -25.81
C PHE A 666 15.46 -22.05 -25.08
N VAL A 667 15.12 -22.36 -23.84
CA VAL A 667 14.43 -21.45 -22.93
C VAL A 667 15.47 -20.57 -22.24
N ASP A 668 15.21 -19.25 -22.19
CA ASP A 668 16.06 -18.28 -21.49
C ASP A 668 15.70 -18.16 -20.00
N SER A 669 14.45 -18.50 -19.63
CA SER A 669 13.97 -18.49 -18.24
C SER A 669 12.82 -19.48 -18.02
N PRO A 670 12.70 -20.08 -16.82
CA PRO A 670 11.66 -21.06 -16.50
C PRO A 670 10.23 -20.47 -16.48
N GLN A 671 10.08 -19.16 -16.65
CA GLN A 671 8.79 -18.46 -16.80
C GLN A 671 8.33 -18.35 -18.26
N ASP A 672 9.03 -18.96 -19.23
CA ASP A 672 8.64 -18.96 -20.63
C ASP A 672 7.28 -19.66 -20.83
N LEU A 673 6.25 -18.87 -21.13
CA LEU A 673 4.85 -19.33 -21.28
C LEU A 673 4.64 -20.30 -22.45
N GLN A 674 5.59 -20.40 -23.38
CA GLN A 674 5.53 -21.34 -24.50
C GLN A 674 6.30 -22.64 -24.22
N ALA A 675 7.07 -22.70 -23.14
CA ALA A 675 7.75 -23.92 -22.72
C ALA A 675 6.81 -24.81 -21.90
N ARG A 676 6.96 -26.12 -22.01
CA ARG A 676 6.39 -27.06 -21.05
C ARG A 676 7.38 -27.22 -19.91
N CYS A 677 7.02 -26.76 -18.72
CA CYS A 677 7.87 -26.79 -17.54
C CYS A 677 7.43 -27.91 -16.58
N TYR A 678 8.40 -28.69 -16.08
CA TYR A 678 8.19 -29.77 -15.13
C TYR A 678 9.07 -29.57 -13.91
N THR A 679 8.48 -29.56 -12.73
CA THR A 679 9.22 -29.52 -11.47
C THR A 679 9.39 -30.94 -10.94
N VAL A 680 10.63 -31.31 -10.65
CA VAL A 680 10.99 -32.61 -10.08
C VAL A 680 11.69 -32.40 -8.75
N ASN A 681 11.13 -32.98 -7.69
CA ASN A 681 11.73 -32.99 -6.36
C ASN A 681 12.67 -34.18 -6.20
N ARG A 682 13.76 -33.97 -5.48
CA ARG A 682 14.71 -35.01 -5.10
C ARG A 682 14.07 -35.89 -4.04
N ASN A 683 13.89 -37.17 -4.35
CA ASN A 683 13.56 -38.16 -3.35
C ASN A 683 14.76 -38.33 -2.40
N ASN A 684 14.51 -38.41 -1.09
CA ASN A 684 15.54 -38.63 -0.08
C ASN A 684 16.47 -39.78 -0.52
N ASP A 685 17.78 -39.53 -0.48
CA ASP A 685 18.88 -40.45 -0.84
C ASP A 685 19.11 -40.76 -2.34
N SER A 686 18.36 -40.14 -3.25
CA SER A 686 18.62 -40.34 -4.69
C SER A 686 19.87 -39.56 -5.15
N VAL A 687 20.82 -40.28 -5.78
CA VAL A 687 22.04 -39.70 -6.39
C VAL A 687 21.75 -39.14 -7.80
N SER A 688 20.72 -39.65 -8.47
CA SER A 688 20.25 -39.19 -9.78
C SER A 688 18.77 -38.83 -9.76
N GLY A 689 18.38 -37.91 -10.64
CA GLY A 689 17.00 -37.57 -10.96
C GLY A 689 16.60 -38.12 -12.32
N HIS A 690 15.31 -38.37 -12.51
CA HIS A 690 14.75 -38.78 -13.79
C HIS A 690 13.37 -38.18 -14.01
N HIS A 691 13.01 -37.92 -15.27
CA HIS A 691 11.69 -37.45 -15.66
C HIS A 691 11.29 -38.02 -17.03
N GLN A 692 10.01 -38.36 -17.20
CA GLN A 692 9.50 -38.94 -18.43
C GLN A 692 8.50 -38.00 -19.10
N ILE A 693 8.75 -37.66 -20.36
CA ILE A 693 7.91 -36.79 -21.17
C ILE A 693 7.29 -37.64 -22.27
N HIS A 694 5.96 -37.68 -22.31
CA HIS A 694 5.23 -38.36 -23.38
C HIS A 694 5.31 -37.51 -24.65
N SER A 695 5.90 -38.06 -25.72
CA SER A 695 5.93 -37.41 -27.02
C SER A 695 4.57 -37.60 -27.70
N SER A 696 3.80 -36.51 -27.83
CA SER A 696 2.44 -36.52 -28.36
C SER A 696 2.35 -36.39 -29.89
N SER A 697 3.45 -36.11 -30.58
CA SER A 697 3.46 -35.73 -32.00
C SER A 697 4.83 -36.01 -32.63
N ALA A 698 4.86 -36.13 -33.96
CA ALA A 698 6.06 -36.34 -34.79
C ALA A 698 6.98 -35.11 -34.81
N GLU A 699 7.29 -34.55 -33.64
CA GLU A 699 8.14 -33.39 -33.46
C GLU A 699 9.59 -33.85 -33.32
N HIS A 700 10.40 -33.45 -34.30
CA HIS A 700 11.72 -34.04 -34.53
C HIS A 700 12.84 -33.44 -33.67
N ILE A 701 12.60 -32.34 -32.94
CA ILE A 701 13.64 -31.65 -32.15
C ILE A 701 13.07 -31.22 -30.80
N TYR A 702 13.82 -31.49 -29.74
CA TYR A 702 13.54 -31.04 -28.38
C TYR A 702 14.71 -30.17 -27.91
N TYR A 703 14.40 -28.97 -27.47
CA TYR A 703 15.31 -28.10 -26.75
C TYR A 703 14.93 -28.16 -25.28
N VAL A 704 15.76 -28.81 -24.48
CA VAL A 704 15.55 -29.02 -23.04
C VAL A 704 16.51 -28.13 -22.28
N THR A 705 16.00 -27.35 -21.32
CA THR A 705 16.82 -26.59 -20.37
C THR A 705 16.53 -27.10 -18.95
N PHE A 706 17.58 -27.43 -18.20
CA PHE A 706 17.50 -27.86 -16.81
C PHE A 706 17.91 -26.71 -15.89
N TYR A 707 17.02 -26.32 -14.97
CA TYR A 707 17.28 -25.34 -13.93
C TYR A 707 17.30 -26.02 -12.56
N SER A 708 18.36 -25.86 -11.79
CA SER A 708 18.30 -26.15 -10.35
C SER A 708 17.42 -25.11 -9.67
N VAL A 709 16.57 -25.53 -8.74
CA VAL A 709 15.64 -24.65 -8.03
C VAL A 709 16.04 -24.53 -6.57
N GLY A 710 16.06 -23.29 -6.08
CA GLY A 710 16.32 -22.95 -4.70
C GLY A 710 15.22 -22.04 -4.14
N HIS A 711 14.90 -22.22 -2.86
CA HIS A 711 13.90 -21.43 -2.16
C HIS A 711 14.60 -20.50 -1.17
N TYR A 712 14.45 -19.19 -1.32
CA TYR A 712 15.07 -18.20 -0.45
C TYR A 712 14.13 -17.00 -0.22
N ASP A 713 13.82 -16.70 1.05
CA ASP A 713 12.91 -15.61 1.47
C ASP A 713 11.61 -15.56 0.63
N ASP A 714 10.91 -16.69 0.55
CA ASP A 714 9.68 -16.90 -0.24
C ASP A 714 9.81 -16.67 -1.76
N LYS A 715 11.05 -16.54 -2.28
CA LYS A 715 11.34 -16.42 -3.71
C LYS A 715 11.95 -17.71 -4.27
N LEU A 716 11.48 -18.06 -5.45
CA LEU A 716 12.08 -19.13 -6.27
C LEU A 716 13.27 -18.56 -7.04
N LEU A 717 14.41 -19.23 -6.90
CA LEU A 717 15.63 -18.95 -7.61
C LEU A 717 15.95 -20.11 -8.53
N PHE A 718 16.58 -19.80 -9.66
CA PHE A 718 16.92 -20.76 -10.69
C PHE A 718 18.39 -20.62 -11.06
N SER A 719 19.05 -21.73 -11.41
CA SER A 719 20.39 -21.70 -12.02
C SER A 719 20.36 -21.01 -13.39
N SER A 720 21.52 -20.88 -14.06
CA SER A 720 21.59 -20.27 -15.39
C SER A 720 20.91 -21.11 -16.48
N GLY A 721 20.77 -22.42 -16.23
CA GLY A 721 20.09 -23.35 -17.10
C GLY A 721 21.07 -24.14 -17.95
N LEU A 722 21.14 -25.46 -17.73
CA LEU A 722 21.94 -26.35 -18.56
C LEU A 722 21.11 -26.84 -19.76
N GLN A 723 21.61 -26.57 -20.97
CA GLN A 723 20.90 -26.78 -22.22
C GLN A 723 21.27 -28.13 -22.87
N LEU A 724 20.26 -28.86 -23.34
CA LEU A 724 20.37 -30.14 -24.05
C LEU A 724 19.45 -30.13 -25.28
N GLN A 725 20.04 -30.16 -26.48
CA GLN A 725 19.31 -30.31 -27.73
C GLN A 725 19.25 -31.79 -28.12
N LEU A 726 18.07 -32.26 -28.49
CA LEU A 726 17.83 -33.64 -28.88
C LEU A 726 17.15 -33.67 -30.23
N THR A 727 17.65 -34.46 -31.17
CA THR A 727 16.95 -34.70 -32.43
C THR A 727 16.46 -36.14 -32.51
N GLU A 728 15.22 -36.36 -32.92
CA GLU A 728 14.63 -37.71 -33.00
C GLU A 728 15.44 -38.66 -33.90
N LYS A 729 16.17 -38.11 -34.89
CA LYS A 729 17.11 -38.87 -35.74
C LYS A 729 18.30 -39.47 -34.97
N GLU A 730 18.73 -38.86 -33.87
CA GLU A 730 19.77 -39.43 -33.00
C GLU A 730 19.27 -40.63 -32.20
N PHE A 731 17.95 -40.82 -32.15
CA PHE A 731 17.29 -41.85 -31.34
C PHE A 731 16.30 -42.71 -32.15
N SER A 732 16.42 -42.75 -33.48
CA SER A 732 15.70 -43.75 -34.28
C SER A 732 16.31 -45.12 -34.02
N VAL A 733 15.93 -45.70 -32.88
CA VAL A 733 16.33 -47.04 -32.48
C VAL A 733 15.75 -47.99 -33.52
N THR A 734 16.64 -48.60 -34.29
CA THR A 734 16.24 -49.59 -35.28
C THR A 734 16.07 -50.93 -34.58
N ASP A 735 14.86 -51.48 -34.67
CA ASP A 735 14.53 -52.76 -34.08
C ASP A 735 15.10 -53.89 -34.94
N ILE A 736 15.92 -54.73 -34.30
CA ILE A 736 16.37 -56.01 -34.82
C ILE A 736 15.55 -57.08 -34.12
N HIS A 737 14.59 -57.62 -34.84
CA HIS A 737 13.83 -58.76 -34.39
C HIS A 737 14.67 -60.02 -34.53
N TYR A 738 14.55 -60.94 -33.58
CA TYR A 738 15.27 -62.20 -33.66
C TYR A 738 14.48 -63.34 -33.04
N PHE A 739 14.74 -64.55 -33.55
CA PHE A 739 14.14 -65.77 -33.06
C PHE A 739 14.95 -67.01 -33.45
N ILE A 740 14.72 -68.13 -32.76
CA ILE A 740 15.42 -69.39 -33.04
C ILE A 740 14.44 -70.37 -33.68
N ARG A 741 14.78 -70.86 -34.89
CA ARG A 741 14.01 -71.88 -35.61
C ARG A 741 14.66 -73.24 -35.51
N LEU A 742 13.88 -74.24 -35.10
CA LEU A 742 14.30 -75.63 -35.12
C LEU A 742 13.81 -76.31 -36.41
N LYS A 743 14.74 -76.85 -37.20
CA LYS A 743 14.45 -77.67 -38.36
C LYS A 743 14.72 -79.12 -38.02
N ILE A 744 13.66 -79.93 -38.03
CA ILE A 744 13.75 -81.37 -37.83
C ILE A 744 13.95 -82.00 -39.21
N GLY A 745 15.10 -82.65 -39.44
CA GLY A 745 15.36 -83.37 -40.68
C GLY A 745 14.39 -84.54 -40.88
N PHE A 746 14.06 -84.84 -42.15
CA PHE A 746 13.16 -85.94 -42.54
C PHE A 746 13.70 -87.34 -42.14
N TRP A 747 15.00 -87.47 -41.89
CA TRP A 747 15.62 -88.67 -41.34
C TRP A 747 15.83 -88.49 -39.83
N LYS A 748 15.09 -89.28 -39.05
CA LYS A 748 15.04 -89.30 -37.57
C LYS A 748 16.42 -89.10 -36.94
N GLY A 749 16.69 -87.90 -36.42
CA GLY A 749 17.72 -87.70 -35.40
C GLY A 749 18.52 -86.41 -35.48
N LYS A 750 18.77 -85.85 -36.68
CA LYS A 750 19.52 -84.59 -36.79
C LYS A 750 18.58 -83.39 -36.73
N LYS A 751 18.55 -82.72 -35.58
CA LYS A 751 17.93 -81.41 -35.39
C LYS A 751 18.97 -80.34 -35.74
N GLN A 752 18.58 -79.37 -36.54
CA GLN A 752 19.35 -78.16 -36.78
C GLN A 752 18.59 -76.98 -36.18
N ALA A 753 19.32 -76.01 -35.64
CA ALA A 753 18.74 -74.77 -35.14
C ALA A 753 19.34 -73.59 -35.89
N PHE A 754 18.53 -72.59 -36.17
CA PHE A 754 18.94 -71.37 -36.87
C PHE A 754 18.52 -70.17 -36.03
N LEU A 755 19.45 -69.26 -35.72
CA LEU A 755 19.14 -67.92 -35.26
C LEU A 755 18.79 -67.08 -36.49
N THR A 756 17.57 -66.58 -36.55
CA THR A 756 17.12 -65.64 -37.57
C THR A 756 17.12 -64.24 -36.97
N LEU A 757 17.77 -63.30 -37.66
CA LEU A 757 17.73 -61.86 -37.41
C LEU A 757 16.95 -61.19 -38.53
N THR A 758 16.03 -60.29 -38.19
CA THR A 758 15.25 -59.48 -39.13
C THR A 758 15.36 -58.01 -38.75
N GLY A 759 15.74 -57.17 -39.72
CA GLY A 759 15.92 -55.74 -39.54
C GLY A 759 15.91 -55.04 -40.91
N PRO A 760 15.77 -53.70 -40.96
CA PRO A 760 15.82 -52.99 -42.23
C PRO A 760 17.19 -53.15 -42.92
N ASP A 761 17.17 -53.14 -44.25
CA ASP A 761 18.34 -53.24 -45.12
C ASP A 761 19.26 -52.00 -45.04
N THR A 762 18.83 -50.94 -44.35
CA THR A 762 19.55 -49.68 -44.16
C THR A 762 20.64 -49.75 -43.09
N ILE A 763 20.73 -50.83 -42.31
CA ILE A 763 21.72 -50.99 -41.25
C ILE A 763 23.08 -51.32 -41.87
N LYS A 764 23.96 -50.31 -41.93
CA LYS A 764 25.30 -50.45 -42.52
C LYS A 764 26.32 -51.09 -41.58
N GLU A 765 26.18 -50.85 -40.27
CA GLU A 765 27.13 -51.31 -39.26
C GLU A 765 26.36 -51.87 -38.07
N MET A 766 26.72 -53.09 -37.65
CA MET A 766 26.15 -53.79 -36.51
C MET A 766 27.25 -54.11 -35.50
N PRO A 767 27.07 -53.78 -34.21
CA PRO A 767 28.01 -54.16 -33.17
C PRO A 767 28.06 -55.69 -33.03
N GLU A 768 29.17 -56.21 -32.49
CA GLU A 768 29.29 -57.64 -32.20
C GLU A 768 28.16 -58.10 -31.27
N LEU A 769 27.48 -59.18 -31.66
CA LEU A 769 26.42 -59.79 -30.86
C LEU A 769 26.91 -61.10 -30.24
N ILE A 770 26.36 -61.43 -29.08
CA ILE A 770 26.65 -62.67 -28.37
C ILE A 770 25.34 -63.38 -28.02
N LEU A 771 25.20 -64.62 -28.48
CA LEU A 771 24.09 -65.49 -28.13
C LEU A 771 24.50 -66.32 -26.91
N VAL A 772 23.79 -66.13 -25.82
CA VAL A 772 24.06 -66.81 -24.54
C VAL A 772 22.98 -67.85 -24.30
N LYS A 773 23.38 -69.05 -23.88
CA LYS A 773 22.52 -70.18 -23.53
C LYS A 773 22.51 -70.39 -22.02
N LYS A 774 21.35 -70.73 -21.46
CA LYS A 774 21.20 -71.16 -20.07
C LYS A 774 20.17 -72.29 -19.95
N ASN A 775 20.43 -73.24 -19.05
CA ASN A 775 19.52 -74.34 -18.76
C ASN A 775 18.46 -73.90 -17.73
N GLY A 776 17.21 -74.31 -17.94
CA GLY A 776 16.08 -74.06 -17.05
C GLY A 776 15.34 -72.74 -17.31
N ASN A 777 16.05 -71.63 -17.56
CA ASN A 777 15.43 -70.32 -17.79
C ASN A 777 16.19 -69.46 -18.83
N VAL A 778 15.54 -68.37 -19.27
CA VAL A 778 16.13 -67.41 -20.23
C VAL A 778 17.27 -66.62 -19.57
N PRO A 779 18.44 -66.49 -20.21
CA PRO A 779 19.52 -65.64 -19.74
C PRO A 779 19.05 -64.20 -19.49
N PHE A 780 19.38 -63.63 -18.33
CA PHE A 780 19.01 -62.26 -17.99
C PHE A 780 19.98 -61.22 -18.60
N ASN A 781 21.28 -61.53 -18.62
CA ASN A 781 22.33 -60.70 -19.19
C ASN A 781 23.41 -61.56 -19.89
N ARG A 782 24.38 -60.93 -20.54
CA ARG A 782 25.43 -61.62 -21.31
C ARG A 782 26.34 -62.55 -20.51
N ASN A 783 26.38 -62.40 -19.18
CA ASN A 783 27.18 -63.23 -18.27
C ASN A 783 26.32 -64.32 -17.59
N ASP A 784 25.01 -64.36 -17.86
CA ASP A 784 24.06 -65.29 -17.23
C ASP A 784 23.88 -66.55 -18.08
N GLY A 785 24.96 -67.30 -18.28
CA GLY A 785 24.96 -68.53 -19.07
C GLY A 785 26.27 -68.78 -19.81
N ILE A 786 26.23 -69.64 -20.81
CA ILE A 786 27.36 -69.99 -21.67
C ILE A 786 27.17 -69.31 -23.03
N ALA A 787 28.16 -68.55 -23.48
CA ALA A 787 28.16 -67.99 -24.83
C ALA A 787 28.30 -69.11 -25.86
N ILE A 788 27.26 -69.30 -26.69
CA ILE A 788 27.21 -70.38 -27.70
C ILE A 788 27.52 -69.88 -29.11
N MET A 789 27.42 -68.58 -29.37
CA MET A 789 27.77 -67.99 -30.65
C MET A 789 28.15 -66.51 -30.46
N ARG A 790 29.22 -66.07 -31.13
CA ARG A 790 29.57 -64.65 -31.31
C ARG A 790 29.42 -64.31 -32.79
N ILE A 791 28.76 -63.20 -33.07
CA ILE A 791 28.39 -62.80 -34.42
C ILE A 791 29.06 -61.47 -34.71
N LYS A 792 30.03 -61.51 -35.63
CA LYS A 792 30.76 -60.35 -36.15
C LYS A 792 30.34 -60.09 -37.59
N ASP A 793 30.60 -58.88 -38.08
CA ASP A 793 30.42 -58.51 -39.50
C ASP A 793 29.01 -58.83 -40.03
N ILE A 794 27.98 -58.52 -39.24
CA ILE A 794 26.58 -58.81 -39.57
C ILE A 794 26.15 -57.99 -40.79
N GLN A 795 25.85 -58.68 -41.89
CA GLN A 795 25.28 -58.11 -43.09
C GLN A 795 23.92 -58.76 -43.38
N PHE A 796 22.86 -57.95 -43.41
CA PHE A 796 21.53 -58.43 -43.79
C PHE A 796 21.46 -58.66 -45.30
N GLY A 797 20.81 -59.76 -45.73
CA GLY A 797 20.55 -59.98 -47.15
C GLY A 797 19.51 -59.01 -47.72
N LEU A 798 19.26 -59.08 -49.05
CA LEU A 798 18.30 -58.22 -49.78
C LEU A 798 16.87 -58.16 -49.20
N MET A 799 16.52 -59.06 -48.29
CA MET A 799 15.21 -59.08 -47.61
C MET A 799 15.28 -58.63 -46.14
N GLY A 800 16.36 -57.98 -45.70
CA GLY A 800 16.52 -57.56 -44.30
C GLY A 800 16.63 -58.74 -43.34
N ARG A 801 17.11 -59.90 -43.81
CA ARG A 801 17.13 -61.16 -43.06
C ARG A 801 18.52 -61.78 -43.06
N LEU A 802 18.94 -62.29 -41.91
CA LEU A 802 20.14 -63.09 -41.73
C LEU A 802 19.80 -64.36 -40.95
N ASP A 803 20.12 -65.52 -41.52
CA ASP A 803 19.94 -66.83 -40.89
C ASP A 803 21.32 -67.42 -40.56
N LEU A 804 21.56 -67.72 -39.29
CA LEU A 804 22.82 -68.27 -38.78
C LEU A 804 22.58 -69.66 -38.18
N GLU A 805 23.25 -70.69 -38.69
CA GLU A 805 23.16 -72.05 -38.15
C GLU A 805 23.86 -72.13 -36.79
N LEU A 806 23.15 -72.58 -35.77
CA LEU A 806 23.70 -72.81 -34.43
C LEU A 806 24.47 -74.13 -34.40
N PRO A 807 25.58 -74.23 -33.63
CA PRO A 807 26.30 -75.49 -33.44
C PRO A 807 25.37 -76.61 -32.94
N GLY A 808 25.41 -77.79 -33.58
CA GLY A 808 24.46 -78.86 -33.26
C GLY A 808 24.59 -79.44 -31.85
N ASP A 809 25.77 -79.28 -31.23
CA ASP A 809 26.10 -79.72 -29.88
C ASP A 809 25.52 -78.82 -28.78
N VAL A 810 25.02 -77.61 -29.10
CA VAL A 810 24.44 -76.70 -28.09
C VAL A 810 22.97 -76.98 -27.78
N LEU A 811 22.31 -77.89 -28.52
CA LEU A 811 20.89 -78.22 -28.36
C LEU A 811 20.64 -79.21 -27.21
N GLU A 812 20.37 -78.68 -26.03
CA GLU A 812 19.99 -79.45 -24.83
C GLU A 812 18.51 -79.24 -24.47
N GLU A 813 17.86 -80.30 -23.96
CA GLU A 813 16.51 -80.23 -23.42
C GLU A 813 16.39 -79.17 -22.32
N HIS A 814 15.30 -78.39 -22.33
CA HIS A 814 15.01 -77.37 -21.32
C HIS A 814 16.04 -76.23 -21.28
N SER A 815 16.72 -75.96 -22.40
CA SER A 815 17.63 -74.83 -22.51
C SER A 815 17.03 -73.67 -23.30
N TYR A 816 17.44 -72.44 -22.96
CA TYR A 816 17.02 -71.20 -23.58
C TYR A 816 18.24 -70.44 -24.06
N ALA A 817 18.10 -69.67 -25.15
CA ALA A 817 19.14 -68.77 -25.62
C ALA A 817 18.60 -67.36 -25.89
N LYS A 818 19.37 -66.34 -25.51
CA LYS A 818 19.04 -64.92 -25.68
C LYS A 818 20.22 -64.16 -26.27
N LEU A 819 19.93 -63.21 -27.15
CA LEU A 819 20.92 -62.41 -27.86
C LEU A 819 21.21 -61.12 -27.09
N PHE A 820 22.49 -60.75 -27.01
CA PHE A 820 22.98 -59.54 -26.34
C PHE A 820 24.05 -58.85 -27.18
N TYR A 821 24.36 -57.59 -26.86
CA TYR A 821 25.56 -56.92 -27.34
C TYR A 821 26.80 -57.47 -26.62
N ALA A 822 27.89 -57.70 -27.35
CA ALA A 822 29.08 -58.30 -26.79
C ALA A 822 29.82 -57.36 -25.83
N GLU A 823 29.93 -56.07 -26.17
CA GLU A 823 30.75 -55.09 -25.43
C GLU A 823 29.96 -54.17 -24.49
N SER A 824 28.70 -53.89 -24.79
CA SER A 824 27.82 -53.05 -23.97
C SER A 824 26.56 -53.79 -23.50
N THR A 825 25.81 -53.20 -22.58
CA THR A 825 24.47 -53.70 -22.20
C THR A 825 23.40 -53.32 -23.20
N GLN A 826 23.59 -52.21 -23.94
CA GLN A 826 22.67 -51.64 -24.93
C GLN A 826 23.46 -50.93 -26.03
N HIS A 827 22.86 -50.76 -27.20
CA HIS A 827 23.42 -49.98 -28.31
C HIS A 827 22.56 -48.73 -28.55
N PRO A 828 23.14 -47.54 -28.75
CA PRO A 828 22.37 -46.29 -28.80
C PRO A 828 21.38 -46.20 -29.96
N SER A 829 21.65 -46.88 -31.08
CA SER A 829 20.82 -46.82 -32.29
C SER A 829 20.12 -48.14 -32.66
N LEU A 830 20.31 -49.20 -31.87
CA LEU A 830 19.80 -50.53 -32.19
C LEU A 830 19.17 -51.19 -30.97
N ARG A 831 18.08 -51.93 -31.18
CA ARG A 831 17.42 -52.69 -30.12
C ARG A 831 17.16 -54.12 -30.57
N LEU A 832 17.60 -55.08 -29.78
CA LEU A 832 17.35 -56.50 -30.02
C LEU A 832 15.99 -56.89 -29.40
N ILE A 833 15.04 -57.29 -30.24
CA ILE A 833 13.69 -57.69 -29.81
C ILE A 833 13.47 -59.18 -30.12
N PRO A 834 13.26 -60.04 -29.12
CA PRO A 834 12.81 -61.40 -29.41
C PRO A 834 11.38 -61.37 -29.97
N GLU A 835 11.10 -62.09 -31.07
CA GLU A 835 9.74 -62.12 -31.65
C GLU A 835 8.71 -62.73 -30.69
N ASP A 836 9.08 -63.80 -29.98
CA ASP A 836 8.28 -64.42 -28.92
C ASP A 836 9.22 -65.07 -27.90
N HIS A 837 8.90 -64.92 -26.61
CA HIS A 837 9.63 -65.57 -25.52
C HIS A 837 9.67 -67.11 -25.67
N LYS A 838 8.65 -67.73 -26.28
CA LYS A 838 8.64 -69.18 -26.57
C LYS A 838 9.68 -69.57 -27.62
N GLN A 839 10.02 -68.67 -28.52
CA GLN A 839 11.00 -68.89 -29.59
C GLN A 839 12.46 -68.70 -29.12
N LEU A 840 12.67 -68.41 -27.84
CA LEU A 840 13.99 -68.43 -27.19
C LEU A 840 14.36 -69.84 -26.67
N LYS A 841 13.41 -70.78 -26.66
CA LYS A 841 13.66 -72.15 -26.21
C LYS A 841 14.39 -72.94 -27.30
N LEU A 842 15.54 -73.52 -26.96
CA LEU A 842 16.31 -74.36 -27.88
C LEU A 842 15.72 -75.78 -27.99
N TRP A 843 15.07 -76.27 -26.92
CA TRP A 843 14.40 -77.58 -26.90
C TRP A 843 13.35 -77.66 -25.79
#